data_AF-A0A959AM41-F1
#
_entry.id   AF-A0A959AM41-F1
#
_cell.length_a   1.000
_cell.length_b   1.000
_cell.length_c   1.000
_cell.angle_alpha   90.00
_cell.angle_beta   90.00
_cell.angle_gamma   90.00
#
_symmetry.space_group_name_H-M   'P 1'
#
loop_
_entity.id
_entity.type
_entity.pdbx_description
1 polymer ?
#
loop_
_entity_poly.entity_id
_entity_poly.type
_entity_poly.pdbx_seq_one_letter_code
_entity_poly.pdbx_strand_id
1 'polypeptide(L)'
;MRVRILFSLLSLLFLVEASAQNQQFQRLNYPVTQNGKTLKYPFAGGLNAPQFSAADLNNDQILDLVVFDRAGDVFLTFLNEGTPNESSYRYAPEYACDFPPLMDYVLFRDYDQDGAADIFCASLGTQTQEMQVYHGYFENDVLKFKPVLFTYPGCTSCVPEYIYYPSVIPGFWNNLFIADTDIPAVDDIDGDGDLDILTFDGSAGGYVWLVQNMSVEKGFGLDSLHFVLTDRCWGRFFESGLVACECDLSPAPDSCLYGFTGPKVVDDRGENRHPGSTVMTFDLEGDGDKEVVLGDISFTCLNMLTNGGDANNAWMTEQDTGFPRYDTPVDLVIFPASFYLDLNNDGKNDMVAAPNNKFINEDRNGVWFYPNTASTGHKFELESKNFLVGDMIDVGSASHPALVDVDADGLLDLVVGNYGYYAQGIAQNSSMYLYRNVGTKDNPMFNLEDNDWLGLSEFAPNDFDFYPAFGDLDGDQDLDLVVGSNFGALYYYRNVAGPGNPMIFQRDFNIMWVLMDVGSYSAPAIVDLDGDGLKDIVMGERNGNLNFFKNVGSTDNPVFGSTPTFTKLGQVDARILSTGVTDIGFSAPVFVQQPNSSLLLVTGTQGGHLLAHTNVVASEDPYTLVEEIWGNVDDGNRSAPAFGDLDDDGILEMVVGNLRGGLSMYKTVLVDCSTTTTSTMPALPKPTISPNPAHNWVRVEWPVNQPVNWQVVDLLGRSVGQGRSDGGVFTIPVHNWAPGPYFLEMRSTGVQSSRTKLIVD
;
A
#
# COMPACT_ATOMS: atom_id res chain seq x y z
N MET A 1 49.85 -66.04 -7.70
CA MET A 1 50.54 -64.81 -8.12
C MET A 1 49.57 -64.00 -8.98
N ARG A 2 49.54 -62.66 -8.81
CA ARG A 2 48.70 -61.64 -9.49
C ARG A 2 47.46 -61.14 -8.73
N VAL A 3 47.75 -60.20 -7.82
CA VAL A 3 47.28 -58.80 -7.81
C VAL A 3 45.91 -58.51 -8.44
N ARG A 4 44.95 -58.10 -7.61
CA ARG A 4 43.75 -57.33 -8.01
C ARG A 4 44.07 -55.84 -7.85
N ILE A 5 44.03 -55.09 -8.95
CA ILE A 5 43.94 -53.63 -8.94
C ILE A 5 42.53 -53.29 -9.42
N LEU A 6 41.74 -52.66 -8.56
CA LEU A 6 40.47 -52.04 -8.91
C LEU A 6 40.80 -50.62 -9.40
N PHE A 7 40.47 -50.32 -10.66
CA PHE A 7 40.39 -48.95 -11.16
C PHE A 7 38.96 -48.47 -10.95
N SER A 8 38.78 -47.45 -10.11
CA SER A 8 37.52 -46.70 -9.99
C SER A 8 37.45 -45.69 -11.13
N LEU A 9 36.44 -45.80 -12.00
CA LEU A 9 36.08 -44.74 -12.94
C LEU A 9 35.21 -43.72 -12.20
N LEU A 10 35.67 -42.47 -12.20
CA LEU A 10 34.97 -41.31 -11.71
C LEU A 10 33.96 -40.86 -12.79
N SER A 11 32.67 -41.03 -12.56
CA SER A 11 31.61 -40.38 -13.34
C SER A 11 31.17 -39.13 -12.60
N LEU A 12 31.54 -37.95 -13.12
CA LEU A 12 30.96 -36.67 -12.72
C LEU A 12 29.47 -36.70 -13.03
N LEU A 13 28.63 -36.71 -11.99
CA LEU A 13 27.25 -36.27 -12.05
C LEU A 13 27.26 -34.75 -11.87
N PHE A 14 27.04 -34.01 -12.94
CA PHE A 14 26.60 -32.62 -12.84
C PHE A 14 25.20 -32.63 -12.21
N LEU A 15 25.10 -32.17 -10.97
CA LEU A 15 23.84 -31.76 -10.38
C LEU A 15 23.45 -30.45 -11.09
N VAL A 16 22.50 -30.54 -12.03
CA VAL A 16 21.74 -29.38 -12.46
C VAL A 16 20.76 -29.11 -11.33
N GLU A 17 20.99 -28.07 -10.55
CA GLU A 17 19.96 -27.53 -9.66
C GLU A 17 18.86 -26.97 -10.56
N ALA A 18 17.69 -27.62 -10.55
CA ALA A 18 16.49 -27.04 -11.13
C ALA A 18 16.03 -25.92 -10.20
N SER A 19 16.29 -24.67 -10.58
CA SER A 19 15.64 -23.51 -9.95
C SER A 19 14.17 -23.52 -10.34
N ALA A 20 13.27 -23.35 -9.37
CA ALA A 20 11.89 -22.98 -9.65
C ALA A 20 11.88 -21.68 -10.48
N GLN A 21 11.15 -21.64 -11.59
CA GLN A 21 10.92 -20.40 -12.33
C GLN A 21 9.72 -19.70 -11.69
N ASN A 22 9.98 -18.76 -10.78
CA ASN A 22 8.94 -17.84 -10.32
C ASN A 22 8.52 -16.94 -11.49
N GLN A 23 7.23 -16.61 -11.58
CA GLN A 23 6.76 -15.62 -12.55
C GLN A 23 7.47 -14.30 -12.26
N GLN A 24 8.05 -13.68 -13.29
CA GLN A 24 8.66 -12.36 -13.17
C GLN A 24 7.86 -11.39 -14.04
N PHE A 25 7.61 -10.21 -13.49
CA PHE A 25 7.02 -9.08 -14.20
C PHE A 25 8.04 -7.96 -14.28
N GLN A 26 8.13 -7.34 -15.45
CA GLN A 26 8.93 -6.14 -15.65
C GLN A 26 7.97 -4.97 -15.81
N ARG A 27 8.09 -3.93 -14.98
CA ARG A 27 7.30 -2.71 -15.17
C ARG A 27 7.57 -2.11 -16.54
N LEU A 28 6.50 -1.67 -17.19
CA LEU A 28 6.53 -0.96 -18.46
C LEU A 28 5.96 0.44 -18.31
N ASN A 29 6.37 1.30 -19.23
CA ASN A 29 5.82 2.65 -19.32
C ASN A 29 5.67 3.01 -20.80
N TYR A 30 4.42 3.19 -21.24
CA TYR A 30 4.13 3.74 -22.57
C TYR A 30 3.77 5.22 -22.47
N PRO A 31 4.12 6.05 -23.46
CA PRO A 31 3.72 7.45 -23.49
C PRO A 31 2.19 7.59 -23.48
N VAL A 32 1.67 8.50 -22.66
CA VAL A 32 0.24 8.82 -22.63
C VAL A 32 0.05 10.32 -22.77
N THR A 33 -0.89 10.73 -23.62
CA THR A 33 -1.30 12.12 -23.78
C THR A 33 -2.75 12.30 -23.33
N GLN A 34 -2.99 13.33 -22.53
CA GLN A 34 -4.31 13.70 -22.04
C GLN A 34 -4.50 15.21 -22.16
N ASN A 35 -5.58 15.64 -22.81
CA ASN A 35 -5.86 17.06 -23.07
C ASN A 35 -4.69 17.82 -23.72
N GLY A 36 -3.93 17.13 -24.59
CA GLY A 36 -2.75 17.67 -25.27
C GLY A 36 -1.47 17.77 -24.42
N LYS A 37 -1.51 17.30 -23.16
CA LYS A 37 -0.34 17.18 -22.27
C LYS A 37 0.16 15.74 -22.25
N THR A 38 1.45 15.53 -22.45
CA THR A 38 2.09 14.22 -22.19
C THR A 38 2.31 14.06 -20.69
N LEU A 39 1.82 12.95 -20.15
CA LEU A 39 1.93 12.60 -18.73
C LEU A 39 3.34 12.08 -18.42
N LYS A 40 3.92 12.49 -17.29
CA LYS A 40 5.27 12.04 -16.87
C LYS A 40 5.25 10.65 -16.25
N TYR A 41 4.19 10.31 -15.51
CA TYR A 41 4.07 9.09 -14.70
C TYR A 41 2.75 8.36 -14.98
N PRO A 42 2.38 8.11 -16.25
CA PRO A 42 1.04 7.64 -16.58
C PRO A 42 0.66 6.32 -15.88
N PHE A 43 1.64 5.45 -15.63
CA PHE A 43 1.44 4.14 -15.01
C PHE A 43 2.05 4.02 -13.59
N ALA A 44 2.03 5.11 -12.81
CA ALA A 44 2.52 5.11 -11.42
C ALA A 44 1.46 4.70 -10.37
N GLY A 45 0.22 4.44 -10.80
CA GLY A 45 -0.83 3.87 -9.95
C GLY A 45 -1.74 4.85 -9.21
N GLY A 46 -1.57 6.18 -9.36
CA GLY A 46 -2.46 7.19 -8.74
C GLY A 46 -2.16 7.45 -7.25
N LEU A 47 -2.80 8.46 -6.66
CA LEU A 47 -2.62 8.84 -5.24
C LEU A 47 -3.92 9.34 -4.60
N ASN A 48 -4.28 8.80 -3.43
CA ASN A 48 -5.47 9.18 -2.66
C ASN A 48 -5.14 9.74 -1.27
N ALA A 49 -4.15 9.17 -0.58
CA ALA A 49 -3.72 9.61 0.75
C ALA A 49 -2.19 9.54 0.89
N PRO A 50 -1.44 10.32 0.09
CA PRO A 50 0.01 10.27 0.08
C PRO A 50 0.64 10.93 1.32
N GLN A 51 1.62 10.25 1.89
CA GLN A 51 2.57 10.78 2.87
C GLN A 51 3.92 11.00 2.19
N PHE A 52 4.50 12.19 2.39
CA PHE A 52 5.73 12.58 1.68
C PHE A 52 6.92 12.58 2.63
N SER A 53 8.02 12.01 2.19
CA SER A 53 9.33 12.11 2.82
C SER A 53 10.44 12.19 1.77
N ALA A 54 11.64 12.57 2.23
CA ALA A 54 12.82 12.65 1.38
C ALA A 54 13.87 11.64 1.87
N ALA A 55 14.55 10.96 0.96
CA ALA A 55 15.63 10.02 1.26
C ALA A 55 16.57 9.92 0.04
N ASP A 56 17.88 9.76 0.25
CA ASP A 56 18.80 9.40 -0.83
C ASP A 56 18.62 7.90 -1.13
N LEU A 57 18.02 7.56 -2.28
CA LEU A 57 17.71 6.16 -2.62
C LEU A 57 18.90 5.44 -3.26
N ASN A 58 19.80 6.20 -3.90
CA ASN A 58 20.83 5.68 -4.80
C ASN A 58 22.28 6.06 -4.39
N ASN A 59 22.45 6.61 -3.19
CA ASN A 59 23.71 7.07 -2.59
C ASN A 59 24.45 8.13 -3.43
N ASP A 60 23.72 9.02 -4.11
CA ASP A 60 24.30 10.11 -4.91
C ASP A 60 24.36 11.47 -4.19
N GLN A 61 23.95 11.50 -2.91
CA GLN A 61 23.85 12.66 -2.01
C GLN A 61 22.79 13.69 -2.42
N ILE A 62 21.89 13.33 -3.33
CA ILE A 62 20.69 14.09 -3.66
C ILE A 62 19.52 13.40 -2.98
N LEU A 63 18.71 14.16 -2.25
CA LEU A 63 17.49 13.62 -1.66
C LEU A 63 16.45 13.40 -2.76
N ASP A 64 15.99 12.15 -2.84
CA ASP A 64 14.92 11.70 -3.71
C ASP A 64 13.56 11.77 -2.98
N LEU A 65 12.48 11.63 -3.76
CA LEU A 65 11.13 11.68 -3.22
C LEU A 65 10.61 10.28 -2.91
N VAL A 66 10.21 10.07 -1.66
CA VAL A 66 9.49 8.87 -1.21
C VAL A 66 8.06 9.25 -0.86
N VAL A 67 7.10 8.57 -1.50
CA VAL A 67 5.67 8.73 -1.23
C VAL A 67 5.12 7.40 -0.74
N PHE A 68 4.53 7.40 0.45
CA PHE A 68 3.75 6.27 0.95
C PHE A 68 2.27 6.61 0.86
N ASP A 69 1.53 5.96 -0.04
CA ASP A 69 0.09 6.14 -0.11
C ASP A 69 -0.61 5.17 0.83
N ARG A 70 -1.11 5.69 1.94
CA ARG A 70 -1.73 4.88 3.00
C ARG A 70 -3.13 4.36 2.65
N ALA A 71 -3.75 4.82 1.55
CA ALA A 71 -5.01 4.24 1.07
C ALA A 71 -4.75 2.90 0.36
N GLY A 72 -3.61 2.79 -0.31
CA GLY A 72 -3.12 1.56 -0.93
C GLY A 72 -2.14 0.76 -0.07
N ASP A 73 -1.60 1.34 1.02
CA ASP A 73 -0.46 0.84 1.77
C ASP A 73 0.76 0.51 0.85
N VAL A 74 1.04 1.43 -0.08
CA VAL A 74 2.01 1.23 -1.18
C VAL A 74 3.01 2.38 -1.30
N PHE A 75 4.26 2.05 -1.64
CA PHE A 75 5.33 3.01 -1.90
C PHE A 75 5.43 3.41 -3.37
N LEU A 76 5.66 4.71 -3.60
CA LEU A 76 6.14 5.26 -4.86
C LEU A 76 7.45 6.01 -4.58
N THR A 77 8.48 5.63 -5.31
CA THR A 77 9.82 6.23 -5.21
C THR A 77 10.15 6.98 -6.49
N PHE A 78 10.72 8.16 -6.38
CA PHE A 78 11.12 8.97 -7.53
C PHE A 78 12.52 9.55 -7.33
N LEU A 79 13.43 9.28 -8.28
CA LEU A 79 14.74 9.93 -8.26
C LEU A 79 14.61 11.41 -8.60
N ASN A 80 15.34 12.24 -7.87
CA ASN A 80 15.39 13.67 -8.08
C ASN A 80 16.39 13.99 -9.21
N GLU A 81 15.88 14.50 -10.33
CA GLU A 81 16.67 14.91 -11.49
C GLU A 81 16.65 16.44 -11.67
N GLY A 82 16.17 17.17 -10.67
CA GLY A 82 15.99 18.60 -10.70
C GLY A 82 17.29 19.38 -10.60
N THR A 83 17.27 20.56 -11.19
CA THR A 83 18.27 21.61 -10.95
C THR A 83 17.67 22.66 -10.00
N PRO A 84 18.47 23.60 -9.44
CA PRO A 84 17.91 24.55 -8.49
C PRO A 84 16.72 25.35 -9.03
N ASN A 85 15.63 25.42 -8.25
CA ASN A 85 14.32 26.00 -8.59
C ASN A 85 13.51 25.17 -9.63
N GLU A 86 13.74 23.86 -9.71
CA GLU A 86 13.04 22.96 -10.60
C GLU A 86 12.59 21.68 -9.86
N SER A 87 11.28 21.47 -9.80
CA SER A 87 10.68 20.19 -9.39
C SER A 87 10.72 19.20 -10.55
N SER A 88 11.79 18.42 -10.64
CA SER A 88 11.95 17.37 -11.65
C SER A 88 12.28 16.03 -11.02
N TYR A 89 11.41 15.07 -11.24
CA TYR A 89 11.52 13.72 -10.69
C TYR A 89 11.35 12.68 -11.80
N ARG A 90 11.97 11.52 -11.61
CA ARG A 90 11.77 10.34 -12.44
C ARG A 90 11.24 9.20 -11.57
N TYR A 91 10.08 8.67 -11.92
CA TYR A 91 9.53 7.49 -11.24
C TYR A 91 10.52 6.32 -11.32
N ALA A 92 10.85 5.76 -10.17
CA ALA A 92 11.87 4.74 -9.98
C ALA A 92 11.36 3.65 -9.01
N PRO A 93 10.30 2.91 -9.38
CA PRO A 93 9.63 1.93 -8.52
C PRO A 93 10.51 0.77 -8.05
N GLU A 94 11.64 0.54 -8.71
CA GLU A 94 12.61 -0.49 -8.35
C GLU A 94 13.15 -0.34 -6.92
N TYR A 95 13.23 0.88 -6.37
CA TYR A 95 13.71 1.13 -5.01
C TYR A 95 12.67 0.76 -3.95
N ALA A 96 11.37 0.89 -4.24
CA ALA A 96 10.31 0.51 -3.33
C ALA A 96 10.30 -1.01 -3.02
N CYS A 97 10.85 -1.84 -3.92
CA CYS A 97 10.94 -3.29 -3.72
C CYS A 97 11.84 -3.70 -2.53
N ASP A 98 12.70 -2.80 -2.05
CA ASP A 98 13.61 -3.04 -0.95
C ASP A 98 13.09 -2.55 0.41
N PHE A 99 11.90 -1.94 0.42
CA PHE A 99 11.30 -1.40 1.63
C PHE A 99 10.52 -2.50 2.35
N PRO A 100 10.48 -2.48 3.70
CA PRO A 100 9.59 -3.38 4.43
C PRO A 100 8.13 -3.08 4.07
N PRO A 101 7.23 -4.07 4.13
CA PRO A 101 5.79 -3.78 4.08
C PRO A 101 5.44 -2.92 5.31
N LEU A 102 4.67 -1.84 5.13
CA LEU A 102 4.28 -0.90 6.17
C LEU A 102 2.82 -0.52 6.03
N MET A 103 2.24 0.07 7.08
CA MET A 103 0.86 0.57 7.09
C MET A 103 0.75 1.84 7.94
N ASP A 104 -0.36 2.55 7.78
CA ASP A 104 -0.74 3.72 8.56
C ASP A 104 0.17 4.93 8.38
N TYR A 105 1.03 5.27 9.33
CA TYR A 105 1.99 6.38 9.19
C TYR A 105 3.40 5.85 8.93
N VAL A 106 4.11 6.52 8.03
CA VAL A 106 5.49 6.21 7.61
C VAL A 106 6.24 7.52 7.38
N LEU A 107 7.34 7.72 8.11
CA LEU A 107 8.18 8.91 8.05
C LEU A 107 9.64 8.51 7.86
N PHE A 108 10.32 9.11 6.88
CA PHE A 108 11.76 8.88 6.68
C PHE A 108 12.55 10.00 7.35
N ARG A 109 13.48 9.64 8.24
CA ARG A 109 14.34 10.56 9.00
C ARG A 109 15.69 9.91 9.22
N ASP A 110 16.76 10.60 8.87
CA ASP A 110 18.14 10.17 9.17
C ASP A 110 18.45 10.55 10.64
N TYR A 111 18.20 9.62 11.57
CA TYR A 111 18.32 9.92 13.01
C TYR A 111 19.77 9.91 13.48
N ASP A 112 20.66 9.16 12.82
CA ASP A 112 22.06 9.03 13.19
C ASP A 112 23.03 9.82 12.31
N GLN A 113 22.49 10.58 11.35
CA GLN A 113 23.20 11.49 10.45
C GLN A 113 24.25 10.76 9.60
N ASP A 114 23.96 9.53 9.19
CA ASP A 114 24.86 8.72 8.35
C ASP A 114 24.64 8.93 6.84
N GLY A 115 23.59 9.68 6.47
CA GLY A 115 23.17 9.98 5.11
C GLY A 115 22.13 9.01 4.54
N ALA A 116 21.87 7.89 5.22
CA ALA A 116 20.81 6.96 4.88
C ALA A 116 19.59 7.22 5.77
N ALA A 117 18.47 7.64 5.17
CA ALA A 117 17.27 7.90 5.95
C ALA A 117 16.74 6.60 6.60
N ASP A 118 16.36 6.68 7.88
CA ASP A 118 15.68 5.63 8.63
C ASP A 118 14.16 5.77 8.53
N ILE A 119 13.39 4.73 8.88
CA ILE A 119 11.93 4.77 8.87
C ILE A 119 11.38 4.74 10.29
N PHE A 120 10.53 5.71 10.63
CA PHE A 120 9.64 5.69 11.79
C PHE A 120 8.22 5.38 11.31
N CYS A 121 7.60 4.32 11.85
CA CYS A 121 6.31 3.84 11.33
C CYS A 121 5.43 3.18 12.39
N ALA A 122 4.15 3.00 12.06
CA ALA A 122 3.23 2.19 12.84
C ALA A 122 3.61 0.70 12.80
N SER A 123 3.23 -0.05 13.85
CA SER A 123 3.45 -1.49 13.89
C SER A 123 2.52 -2.26 12.94
N LEU A 124 3.04 -3.30 12.29
CA LEU A 124 2.25 -4.22 11.44
C LEU A 124 1.33 -5.18 12.20
N GLY A 125 1.39 -5.20 13.54
CA GLY A 125 0.65 -6.18 14.34
C GLY A 125 -0.85 -5.85 14.38
N THR A 126 -1.69 -6.84 14.08
CA THR A 126 -3.15 -6.68 14.21
C THR A 126 -3.48 -6.38 15.67
N GLN A 127 -4.04 -5.20 15.96
CA GLN A 127 -4.37 -4.68 17.30
C GLN A 127 -3.21 -4.04 18.09
N THR A 128 -2.05 -3.83 17.47
CA THR A 128 -0.94 -3.03 18.04
C THR A 128 -0.74 -1.78 17.17
N GLN A 129 -0.53 -0.65 17.81
CA GLN A 129 -0.39 0.69 17.17
C GLN A 129 0.81 1.41 17.80
N GLU A 130 1.82 0.60 18.14
CA GLU A 130 3.09 1.06 18.69
C GLU A 130 4.01 1.54 17.57
N MET A 131 4.87 2.51 17.89
CA MET A 131 5.90 2.97 16.95
C MET A 131 7.05 1.96 16.83
N GLN A 132 7.46 1.71 15.59
CA GLN A 132 8.64 0.93 15.18
C GLN A 132 9.65 1.81 14.45
N VAL A 133 10.92 1.38 14.45
CA VAL A 133 11.99 2.03 13.69
C VAL A 133 12.73 1.00 12.84
N TYR A 134 13.02 1.34 11.58
CA TYR A 134 13.94 0.60 10.73
C TYR A 134 15.13 1.48 10.42
N HIS A 135 16.33 0.99 10.73
CA HIS A 135 17.56 1.71 10.42
C HIS A 135 17.92 1.54 8.94
N GLY A 136 18.14 2.67 8.27
CA GLY A 136 18.57 2.79 6.89
C GLY A 136 20.05 2.43 6.75
N TYR A 137 20.44 1.86 5.61
CA TYR A 137 21.84 1.69 5.26
C TYR A 137 21.97 1.46 3.75
N PHE A 138 23.12 1.82 3.18
CA PHE A 138 23.40 1.52 1.78
C PHE A 138 24.02 0.15 1.58
N GLU A 139 23.43 -0.65 0.68
CA GLU A 139 24.04 -1.87 0.15
C GLU A 139 24.13 -1.78 -1.37
N ASN A 140 25.36 -1.74 -1.91
CA ASN A 140 25.62 -1.53 -3.34
C ASN A 140 24.96 -0.25 -3.89
N ASP A 141 25.09 0.86 -3.16
CA ASP A 141 24.52 2.17 -3.52
C ASP A 141 22.99 2.17 -3.64
N VAL A 142 22.32 1.29 -2.89
CA VAL A 142 20.85 1.25 -2.78
C VAL A 142 20.45 1.30 -1.32
N LEU A 143 19.51 2.18 -0.96
CA LEU A 143 18.97 2.29 0.39
C LEU A 143 18.22 1.01 0.78
N LYS A 144 18.61 0.41 1.91
CA LYS A 144 18.01 -0.78 2.50
C LYS A 144 17.66 -0.53 3.96
N PHE A 145 16.84 -1.41 4.52
CA PHE A 145 16.35 -1.30 5.88
C PHE A 145 16.57 -2.55 6.71
N LYS A 146 16.81 -2.37 8.01
CA LYS A 146 16.76 -3.45 9.00
C LYS A 146 16.06 -2.94 10.26
N PRO A 147 15.24 -3.77 10.94
CA PRO A 147 14.53 -3.31 12.13
C PRO A 147 15.51 -2.94 13.25
N VAL A 148 15.23 -1.83 13.93
CA VAL A 148 15.88 -1.45 15.18
C VAL A 148 15.26 -2.27 16.30
N LEU A 149 16.10 -2.86 17.15
CA LEU A 149 15.64 -3.74 18.21
C LEU A 149 16.09 -3.20 19.57
N PHE A 150 15.13 -2.75 20.36
CA PHE A 150 15.31 -2.09 21.63
C PHE A 150 15.51 -3.09 22.77
N THR A 151 16.28 -2.69 23.77
CA THR A 151 16.46 -3.45 25.01
C THR A 151 16.06 -2.60 26.21
N TYR A 152 15.06 -3.07 26.95
CA TYR A 152 14.50 -2.38 28.13
C TYR A 152 14.87 -3.12 29.42
N PRO A 153 15.83 -2.63 30.22
CA PRO A 153 16.25 -3.29 31.45
C PRO A 153 15.08 -3.58 32.39
N GLY A 154 14.93 -4.86 32.76
CA GLY A 154 13.90 -5.32 33.69
C GLY A 154 12.50 -5.47 33.08
N CYS A 155 12.29 -5.16 31.79
CA CYS A 155 11.00 -5.36 31.13
C CYS A 155 10.92 -6.73 30.46
N THR A 156 10.20 -7.68 31.06
CA THR A 156 9.99 -9.01 30.45
C THR A 156 8.79 -9.07 29.51
N SER A 157 7.95 -8.03 29.48
CA SER A 157 6.75 -7.93 28.64
C SER A 157 6.90 -6.96 27.47
N CYS A 158 8.02 -6.22 27.39
CA CYS A 158 8.27 -5.29 26.29
C CYS A 158 8.64 -6.07 25.03
N VAL A 159 8.01 -5.70 23.91
CA VAL A 159 8.34 -6.22 22.59
C VAL A 159 9.57 -5.45 22.06
N PRO A 160 10.70 -6.10 21.74
CA PRO A 160 11.93 -5.44 21.31
C PRO A 160 11.78 -4.55 20.08
N GLU A 161 10.81 -4.80 19.22
CA GLU A 161 10.55 -4.05 18.00
C GLU A 161 9.86 -2.70 18.24
N TYR A 162 9.33 -2.45 19.44
CA TYR A 162 8.52 -1.26 19.75
C TYR A 162 9.27 -0.26 20.63
N ILE A 163 8.93 1.01 20.48
CA ILE A 163 9.40 2.06 21.39
C ILE A 163 8.62 2.02 22.71
N TYR A 164 9.35 1.98 23.82
CA TYR A 164 8.84 2.14 25.18
C TYR A 164 9.57 3.26 25.90
N TYR A 165 8.87 3.92 26.80
CA TYR A 165 9.43 4.93 27.70
C TYR A 165 9.22 4.54 29.17
N PRO A 166 10.12 4.96 30.08
CA PRO A 166 10.04 4.57 31.49
C PRO A 166 8.78 5.15 32.16
N SER A 167 8.15 4.35 33.02
CA SER A 167 7.05 4.78 33.88
C SER A 167 7.56 5.59 35.07
N VAL A 168 6.66 6.38 35.67
CA VAL A 168 6.91 7.03 36.96
C VAL A 168 7.15 6.02 38.10
N ILE A 169 6.74 4.76 37.91
CA ILE A 169 7.07 3.65 38.81
C ILE A 169 8.39 3.02 38.33
N PRO A 170 9.48 3.08 39.12
CA PRO A 170 10.77 2.53 38.70
C PRO A 170 10.69 1.05 38.29
N GLY A 171 11.29 0.71 37.15
CA GLY A 171 11.31 -0.66 36.61
C GLY A 171 10.10 -1.03 35.75
N PHE A 172 9.10 -0.16 35.62
CA PHE A 172 7.99 -0.33 34.68
C PHE A 172 8.20 0.53 33.43
N TRP A 173 7.66 0.05 32.31
CA TRP A 173 7.77 0.66 31.00
C TRP A 173 6.38 0.80 30.39
N ASN A 174 6.14 1.88 29.67
CA ASN A 174 4.91 2.12 28.91
C ASN A 174 5.23 2.03 27.43
N ASN A 175 4.36 1.40 26.65
CA ASN A 175 4.45 1.42 25.19
C ASN A 175 4.12 2.82 24.67
N LEU A 176 4.80 3.25 23.61
CA LEU A 176 4.43 4.46 22.87
C LEU A 176 3.38 4.11 21.82
N PHE A 177 2.10 4.23 22.21
CA PHE A 177 0.96 4.06 21.32
C PHE A 177 0.68 5.37 20.56
N ILE A 178 0.47 5.26 19.25
CA ILE A 178 0.05 6.36 18.36
C ILE A 178 -1.10 5.81 17.52
N ALA A 179 -2.24 6.50 17.49
CA ALA A 179 -3.41 5.99 16.80
C ALA A 179 -3.15 5.80 15.29
N ASP A 180 -3.80 4.82 14.66
CA ASP A 180 -3.68 4.56 13.23
C ASP A 180 -4.02 5.80 12.39
N THR A 181 -4.95 6.62 12.87
CA THR A 181 -5.34 7.88 12.25
C THR A 181 -4.23 8.93 12.26
N ASP A 182 -3.35 8.91 13.24
CA ASP A 182 -2.47 10.04 13.56
C ASP A 182 -1.17 9.99 12.76
N ILE A 183 -0.56 11.16 12.57
CA ILE A 183 0.82 11.28 12.07
C ILE A 183 1.61 12.09 13.11
N PRO A 184 2.61 11.50 13.79
CA PRO A 184 3.46 12.23 14.72
C PRO A 184 4.47 13.11 13.97
N ALA A 185 5.09 14.05 14.67
CA ALA A 185 6.33 14.65 14.20
C ALA A 185 7.53 13.93 14.81
N VAL A 186 8.52 13.66 13.97
CA VAL A 186 9.86 13.18 14.36
C VAL A 186 10.85 14.25 13.89
N ASP A 187 11.40 15.00 14.83
CA ASP A 187 12.19 16.22 14.60
C ASP A 187 13.06 16.52 15.83
N ASP A 188 14.12 17.30 15.66
CA ASP A 188 14.97 17.79 16.75
C ASP A 188 14.25 18.98 17.43
N ILE A 189 13.59 18.73 18.57
CA ILE A 189 12.71 19.72 19.21
C ILE A 189 13.46 20.60 20.20
N ASP A 190 14.48 20.06 20.88
CA ASP A 190 15.28 20.82 21.86
C ASP A 190 16.62 21.36 21.33
N GLY A 191 16.97 21.02 20.08
CA GLY A 191 18.08 21.59 19.32
C GLY A 191 19.43 20.95 19.64
N ASP A 192 19.43 19.73 20.18
CA ASP A 192 20.65 19.01 20.55
C ASP A 192 21.18 18.05 19.45
N GLY A 193 20.38 17.86 18.42
CA GLY A 193 20.70 17.14 17.19
C GLY A 193 20.21 15.70 17.14
N ASP A 194 19.73 15.12 18.24
CA ASP A 194 18.99 13.85 18.18
C ASP A 194 17.48 14.08 17.96
N LEU A 195 16.79 13.09 17.38
CA LEU A 195 15.40 13.27 16.97
C LEU A 195 14.43 12.87 18.08
N ASP A 196 13.58 13.83 18.45
CA ASP A 196 12.49 13.67 19.40
C ASP A 196 11.18 13.29 18.69
N ILE A 197 10.16 12.95 19.49
CA ILE A 197 8.81 12.66 18.98
C ILE A 197 7.79 13.60 19.63
N LEU A 198 7.04 14.31 18.80
CA LEU A 198 5.79 14.96 19.17
C LEU A 198 4.60 14.16 18.66
N THR A 199 3.69 13.80 19.56
CA THR A 199 2.48 13.03 19.20
C THR A 199 1.33 13.42 20.10
N PHE A 200 0.09 13.33 19.60
CA PHE A 200 -1.09 13.37 20.47
C PHE A 200 -1.11 12.18 21.41
N ASP A 201 -1.77 12.35 22.56
CA ASP A 201 -1.85 11.26 23.53
C ASP A 201 -2.68 10.09 23.00
N GLY A 202 -2.09 8.90 23.03
CA GLY A 202 -2.72 7.65 22.62
C GLY A 202 -4.01 7.27 23.37
N SER A 203 -4.41 8.04 24.38
CA SER A 203 -5.61 7.81 25.22
C SER A 203 -6.80 8.72 24.89
N ALA A 204 -6.77 9.39 23.73
CA ALA A 204 -7.84 10.24 23.20
C ALA A 204 -8.06 11.58 23.92
N GLY A 205 -6.98 12.22 24.39
CA GLY A 205 -6.98 13.62 24.79
C GLY A 205 -6.58 14.55 23.63
N GLY A 206 -6.58 15.86 23.91
CA GLY A 206 -6.22 16.90 22.94
C GLY A 206 -4.87 17.54 23.23
N TYR A 207 -3.95 16.81 23.86
CA TYR A 207 -2.63 17.33 24.20
C TYR A 207 -1.54 16.67 23.36
N VAL A 208 -0.60 17.48 22.90
CA VAL A 208 0.64 16.98 22.31
C VAL A 208 1.63 16.63 23.42
N TRP A 209 2.16 15.42 23.37
CA TRP A 209 3.23 14.92 24.23
C TRP A 209 4.57 15.11 23.55
N LEU A 210 5.57 15.48 24.34
CA LEU A 210 6.97 15.44 23.94
C LEU A 210 7.62 14.21 24.57
N VAL A 211 8.04 13.29 23.69
CA VAL A 211 8.83 12.12 24.03
C VAL A 211 10.24 12.38 23.53
N GLN A 212 11.10 12.88 24.43
CA GLN A 212 12.47 13.26 24.10
C GLN A 212 13.37 12.05 23.93
N ASN A 213 14.21 12.05 22.91
CA ASN A 213 15.32 11.13 22.79
C ASN A 213 16.45 11.62 23.71
N MET A 214 16.74 10.87 24.78
CA MET A 214 17.74 11.32 25.75
C MET A 214 19.16 10.81 25.38
N SER A 215 19.48 10.62 24.10
CA SER A 215 20.69 9.89 23.72
C SER A 215 21.93 10.76 23.82
N VAL A 216 21.83 12.01 23.38
CA VAL A 216 22.90 13.01 23.51
C VAL A 216 23.19 13.30 24.98
N GLU A 217 22.19 13.53 25.82
CA GLU A 217 22.43 13.94 27.23
C GLU A 217 22.85 12.78 28.12
N LYS A 218 22.57 11.54 27.71
CA LYS A 218 23.16 10.34 28.33
C LYS A 218 24.56 9.99 27.78
N GLY A 219 25.03 10.70 26.76
CA GLY A 219 26.36 10.54 26.18
C GLY A 219 26.49 9.35 25.23
N PHE A 220 25.39 8.90 24.63
CA PHE A 220 25.40 7.87 23.59
C PHE A 220 25.67 8.45 22.19
N GLY A 221 25.37 9.73 21.97
CA GLY A 221 25.47 10.36 20.64
C GLY A 221 24.18 10.17 19.85
N LEU A 222 24.24 10.38 18.52
CA LEU A 222 23.06 10.35 17.64
C LEU A 222 22.69 8.94 17.17
N ASP A 223 23.59 7.96 17.29
CA ASP A 223 23.40 6.58 16.81
C ASP A 223 22.48 5.71 17.70
N SER A 224 21.79 6.34 18.64
CA SER A 224 21.05 5.69 19.72
C SER A 224 19.69 6.36 19.91
N LEU A 225 18.73 5.56 20.39
CA LEU A 225 17.35 6.00 20.61
C LEU A 225 16.93 5.63 22.04
N HIS A 226 16.84 6.64 22.90
CA HIS A 226 16.64 6.51 24.34
C HIS A 226 15.51 7.39 24.87
N PHE A 227 14.29 7.08 24.44
CA PHE A 227 13.10 7.88 24.69
C PHE A 227 12.64 8.00 26.16
N VAL A 228 12.24 9.21 26.54
CA VAL A 228 11.60 9.56 27.81
C VAL A 228 10.45 10.53 27.55
N LEU A 229 9.27 10.26 28.10
CA LEU A 229 8.17 11.23 28.12
C LEU A 229 8.48 12.34 29.12
N THR A 230 8.82 13.53 28.62
CA THR A 230 9.27 14.67 29.45
C THR A 230 8.20 15.74 29.60
N ASP A 231 7.34 15.91 28.58
CA ASP A 231 6.21 16.82 28.63
C ASP A 231 4.93 16.15 28.12
N ARG A 232 3.81 16.35 28.82
CA ARG A 232 2.50 15.79 28.46
C ARG A 232 1.55 16.81 27.81
N CYS A 233 2.07 18.01 27.58
CA CYS A 233 1.31 19.17 27.12
C CYS A 233 2.31 20.16 26.50
N TRP A 234 3.13 19.65 25.59
CA TRP A 234 4.09 20.45 24.84
C TRP A 234 3.34 21.57 24.09
N GLY A 235 3.93 22.77 24.07
CA GLY A 235 3.30 23.96 23.49
C GLY A 235 2.15 24.55 24.32
N ARG A 236 1.73 23.93 25.44
CA ARG A 236 0.70 24.47 26.36
C ARG A 236 -0.65 24.79 25.71
N PHE A 237 -1.05 24.08 24.66
CA PHE A 237 -2.37 24.21 24.03
C PHE A 237 -3.20 22.94 24.23
N PHE A 238 -4.48 23.02 23.87
CA PHE A 238 -5.40 21.88 23.87
C PHE A 238 -6.28 21.90 22.62
N GLU A 239 -6.28 20.81 21.86
CA GLU A 239 -7.18 20.62 20.72
C GLU A 239 -8.54 20.12 21.23
N SER A 240 -9.53 21.02 21.24
CA SER A 240 -10.85 20.69 21.79
C SER A 240 -11.80 20.05 20.78
N GLY A 241 -11.52 20.20 19.48
CA GLY A 241 -12.42 19.79 18.39
C GLY A 241 -13.76 20.55 18.37
N LEU A 242 -13.91 21.63 19.16
CA LEU A 242 -15.17 22.38 19.29
C LEU A 242 -15.33 23.48 18.25
N VAL A 243 -14.21 24.02 17.77
CA VAL A 243 -14.15 25.05 16.74
C VAL A 243 -13.23 24.56 15.63
N ALA A 244 -13.65 24.76 14.39
CA ALA A 244 -12.92 24.24 13.24
C ALA A 244 -11.51 24.81 13.15
N CYS A 245 -10.51 23.93 13.09
CA CYS A 245 -9.10 24.25 12.93
C CYS A 245 -8.60 25.27 13.97
N GLU A 246 -9.05 25.15 15.22
CA GLU A 246 -8.65 26.05 16.32
C GLU A 246 -8.29 25.24 17.57
N CYS A 247 -7.22 25.66 18.24
CA CYS A 247 -6.82 25.12 19.53
C CYS A 247 -7.10 26.15 20.64
N ASP A 248 -7.42 25.64 21.84
CA ASP A 248 -7.41 26.48 23.03
C ASP A 248 -5.95 26.73 23.43
N LEU A 249 -5.54 28.00 23.56
CA LEU A 249 -4.17 28.39 23.92
C LEU A 249 -4.07 28.77 25.40
N SER A 250 -3.02 28.30 26.08
CA SER A 250 -2.79 28.68 27.48
C SER A 250 -2.41 30.16 27.60
N PRO A 251 -2.93 30.89 28.61
CA PRO A 251 -2.55 32.28 28.85
C PRO A 251 -1.16 32.44 29.48
N ALA A 252 -0.47 31.35 29.85
CA ALA A 252 0.82 31.39 30.50
C ALA A 252 1.70 30.16 30.16
N PRO A 253 3.03 30.34 30.04
CA PRO A 253 3.96 29.26 29.65
C PRO A 253 4.11 28.16 30.71
N ASP A 254 3.77 28.44 31.97
CA ASP A 254 3.88 27.53 33.11
C ASP A 254 2.56 26.80 33.45
N SER A 255 1.53 26.97 32.62
CA SER A 255 0.22 26.35 32.83
C SER A 255 -0.20 25.58 31.60
N CYS A 256 -0.60 24.33 31.79
CA CYS A 256 -1.41 23.60 30.83
C CYS A 256 -2.88 23.98 30.99
N LEU A 257 -3.59 24.07 29.87
CA LEU A 257 -5.04 24.18 29.92
C LEU A 257 -5.63 22.89 30.48
N TYR A 258 -6.63 23.01 31.34
CA TYR A 258 -7.45 21.86 31.73
C TYR A 258 -8.61 21.75 30.74
N GLY A 259 -8.66 20.69 29.94
CA GLY A 259 -9.84 20.38 29.13
C GLY A 259 -11.12 20.42 29.97
N PHE A 260 -12.24 20.89 29.39
CA PHE A 260 -13.48 21.16 30.13
C PHE A 260 -13.94 19.99 31.02
N THR A 261 -13.75 20.12 32.34
CA THR A 261 -14.39 19.26 33.36
C THR A 261 -15.75 19.82 33.76
N GLY A 262 -16.65 19.97 32.78
CA GLY A 262 -18.08 20.04 33.08
C GLY A 262 -18.60 18.66 33.48
N PRO A 263 -19.72 18.53 34.21
CA PRO A 263 -20.36 17.24 34.37
C PRO A 263 -20.57 16.67 32.98
N LYS A 264 -20.07 15.44 32.73
CA LYS A 264 -20.37 14.70 31.50
C LYS A 264 -21.87 14.78 31.31
N VAL A 265 -22.34 15.61 30.38
CA VAL A 265 -23.67 15.44 29.85
C VAL A 265 -23.54 14.11 29.14
N VAL A 266 -24.08 13.09 29.78
CA VAL A 266 -24.34 11.81 29.15
C VAL A 266 -25.36 12.12 28.06
N ASP A 267 -24.89 12.63 26.92
CA ASP A 267 -25.48 12.25 25.66
C ASP A 267 -25.13 10.78 25.52
N ASP A 268 -26.14 9.93 25.30
CA ASP A 268 -26.03 8.46 25.23
C ASP A 268 -25.19 7.97 24.02
N ARG A 269 -24.38 8.86 23.43
CA ARG A 269 -23.32 8.57 22.48
C ARG A 269 -22.01 8.45 23.26
N GLY A 270 -21.77 7.27 23.82
CA GLY A 270 -20.53 6.95 24.50
C GLY A 270 -19.29 7.24 23.67
N GLU A 271 -18.21 7.55 24.41
CA GLU A 271 -16.80 7.69 24.02
C GLU A 271 -16.27 9.14 23.93
N ASN A 272 -15.23 9.39 24.73
CA ASN A 272 -14.31 10.53 24.63
C ASN A 272 -13.63 10.44 23.24
N ARG A 273 -13.50 11.53 22.48
CA ARG A 273 -12.99 11.47 21.09
C ARG A 273 -11.92 12.54 20.83
N HIS A 274 -10.65 12.15 20.82
CA HIS A 274 -9.68 12.66 19.85
C HIS A 274 -9.91 11.82 18.58
N PRO A 275 -10.43 12.39 17.49
CA PRO A 275 -10.85 11.59 16.35
C PRO A 275 -9.69 11.29 15.39
N GLY A 276 -8.58 12.03 15.45
CA GLY A 276 -7.33 11.79 14.74
C GLY A 276 -6.63 13.10 14.33
N SER A 277 -5.30 13.19 14.48
CA SER A 277 -4.54 14.44 14.22
C SER A 277 -3.18 14.21 13.55
N THR A 278 -2.75 15.16 12.73
CA THR A 278 -1.45 15.18 12.03
C THR A 278 -0.59 16.32 12.57
N VAL A 279 0.71 16.07 12.72
CA VAL A 279 1.65 17.01 13.31
C VAL A 279 2.82 17.25 12.35
N MET A 280 3.03 18.50 11.95
CA MET A 280 4.23 18.95 11.24
C MET A 280 4.91 20.04 12.04
N THR A 281 6.22 19.95 12.25
CA THR A 281 7.03 20.98 12.89
C THR A 281 7.94 21.67 11.90
N PHE A 282 8.22 22.95 12.15
CA PHE A 282 9.26 23.72 11.45
C PHE A 282 9.64 24.93 12.31
N ASP A 283 10.77 25.56 12.02
CA ASP A 283 11.23 26.79 12.68
C ASP A 283 10.91 27.97 11.76
N LEU A 284 9.89 28.76 12.09
CA LEU A 284 9.34 29.81 11.22
C LEU A 284 10.29 31.02 11.07
N GLU A 285 11.01 31.37 12.15
CA GLU A 285 11.86 32.56 12.25
C GLU A 285 13.37 32.29 12.27
N GLY A 286 13.78 31.02 12.36
CA GLY A 286 15.17 30.61 12.47
C GLY A 286 15.77 30.88 13.86
N ASP A 287 14.96 30.84 14.92
CA ASP A 287 15.41 31.09 16.30
C ASP A 287 15.71 29.82 17.10
N GLY A 288 15.47 28.66 16.50
CA GLY A 288 15.78 27.34 17.03
C GLY A 288 14.65 26.72 17.85
N ASP A 289 13.52 27.39 18.03
CA ASP A 289 12.31 26.74 18.53
C ASP A 289 11.36 26.36 17.38
N LYS A 290 10.35 25.55 17.68
CA LYS A 290 9.50 24.93 16.66
C LYS A 290 8.06 25.42 16.75
N GLU A 291 7.54 25.90 15.63
CA GLU A 291 6.12 25.98 15.33
C GLU A 291 5.54 24.57 15.12
N VAL A 292 4.21 24.49 15.21
CA VAL A 292 3.49 23.28 14.83
C VAL A 292 2.33 23.61 13.89
N VAL A 293 2.17 22.81 12.85
CA VAL A 293 0.99 22.79 11.98
C VAL A 293 0.21 21.52 12.23
N LEU A 294 -1.09 21.69 12.50
CA LEU A 294 -2.00 20.63 12.85
C LEU A 294 -3.06 20.45 11.77
N GLY A 295 -3.34 19.20 11.43
CA GLY A 295 -4.56 18.80 10.73
C GLY A 295 -5.39 17.88 11.60
N ASP A 296 -6.71 18.06 11.59
CA ASP A 296 -7.67 17.31 12.41
C ASP A 296 -8.63 16.56 11.48
N ILE A 297 -8.94 15.31 11.83
CA ILE A 297 -9.83 14.44 11.04
C ILE A 297 -11.23 15.00 10.85
N SER A 298 -11.64 16.00 11.63
CA SER A 298 -12.97 16.58 11.61
C SER A 298 -13.05 17.79 10.68
N PHE A 299 -11.92 18.31 10.21
CA PHE A 299 -11.84 19.59 9.52
C PHE A 299 -11.08 19.53 8.19
N THR A 300 -11.25 20.57 7.38
CA THR A 300 -10.71 20.68 6.02
C THR A 300 -9.43 21.49 5.95
N CYS A 301 -9.15 22.27 6.99
CA CYS A 301 -8.05 23.23 7.07
C CYS A 301 -6.91 22.76 7.97
N LEU A 302 -5.76 23.42 7.81
CA LEU A 302 -4.64 23.34 8.72
C LEU A 302 -4.67 24.51 9.72
N ASN A 303 -4.25 24.24 10.96
CA ASN A 303 -4.01 25.24 11.99
C ASN A 303 -2.53 25.32 12.31
N MET A 304 -1.88 26.46 12.07
CA MET A 304 -0.49 26.68 12.46
C MET A 304 -0.44 27.42 13.79
N LEU A 305 0.28 26.91 14.78
CA LEU A 305 0.47 27.52 16.09
C LEU A 305 1.88 28.10 16.19
N THR A 306 1.99 29.37 16.60
CA THR A 306 3.27 30.08 16.76
C THR A 306 3.82 29.89 18.16
N ASN A 307 5.06 29.45 18.25
CA ASN A 307 5.74 29.34 19.53
C ASN A 307 6.20 30.74 19.98
N GLY A 308 5.76 31.17 21.16
CA GLY A 308 6.23 32.39 21.81
C GLY A 308 7.18 32.12 22.98
N GLY A 309 7.64 30.88 23.10
CA GLY A 309 8.47 30.36 24.18
C GLY A 309 9.95 30.25 23.80
N ASP A 310 10.51 29.07 24.06
CA ASP A 310 11.83 28.65 23.57
C ASP A 310 11.81 27.12 23.35
N ALA A 311 12.86 26.56 22.74
CA ALA A 311 12.97 25.13 22.43
C ALA A 311 12.77 24.20 23.65
N ASN A 312 13.15 24.67 24.85
CA ASN A 312 13.02 23.89 26.08
C ASN A 312 11.66 24.09 26.78
N ASN A 313 10.97 25.20 26.50
CA ASN A 313 9.74 25.62 27.14
C ASN A 313 8.74 26.16 26.10
N ALA A 314 8.38 25.30 25.15
CA ALA A 314 7.43 25.64 24.10
C ALA A 314 6.10 26.17 24.69
N TRP A 315 5.64 27.31 24.16
CA TRP A 315 4.39 27.95 24.54
C TRP A 315 3.74 28.58 23.31
N MET A 316 2.68 27.95 22.82
CA MET A 316 1.93 28.45 21.67
C MET A 316 1.10 29.66 22.07
N THR A 317 1.40 30.80 21.45
CA THR A 317 0.81 32.10 21.82
C THR A 317 -0.12 32.66 20.75
N GLU A 318 0.09 32.28 19.49
CA GLU A 318 -0.71 32.71 18.35
C GLU A 318 -1.09 31.51 17.48
N GLN A 319 -2.09 31.69 16.63
CA GLN A 319 -2.50 30.66 15.68
C GLN A 319 -3.06 31.23 14.37
N ASP A 320 -2.79 30.52 13.29
CA ASP A 320 -3.43 30.69 11.98
C ASP A 320 -4.34 29.50 11.67
N THR A 321 -5.61 29.65 12.03
CA THR A 321 -6.70 28.66 11.83
C THR A 321 -7.11 28.43 10.36
N GLY A 322 -6.37 28.98 9.40
CA GLY A 322 -6.60 28.81 7.98
C GLY A 322 -5.27 28.83 7.23
N PHE A 323 -4.29 28.08 7.72
CA PHE A 323 -2.93 28.15 7.24
C PHE A 323 -2.78 27.65 5.79
N PRO A 324 -2.03 28.37 4.94
CA PRO A 324 -1.50 29.73 5.14
C PRO A 324 -2.55 30.81 4.81
N ARG A 325 -3.01 31.60 5.79
CA ARG A 325 -4.04 32.65 5.60
C ARG A 325 -3.56 33.83 4.77
N TYR A 326 -2.26 34.02 4.70
CA TYR A 326 -1.63 35.07 3.91
C TYR A 326 -1.61 34.76 2.40
N ASP A 327 -1.91 33.53 2.00
CA ASP A 327 -2.04 33.11 0.59
C ASP A 327 -3.38 32.36 0.38
N THR A 328 -3.36 31.17 -0.23
CA THR A 328 -4.51 30.29 -0.39
C THR A 328 -4.49 29.26 0.75
N PRO A 329 -5.41 29.35 1.72
CA PRO A 329 -5.52 28.36 2.79
C PRO A 329 -5.71 26.94 2.25
N VAL A 330 -5.10 25.96 2.91
CA VAL A 330 -5.41 24.55 2.65
C VAL A 330 -6.90 24.31 2.99
N ASP A 331 -7.61 23.72 2.03
CA ASP A 331 -9.02 23.34 2.16
C ASP A 331 -9.22 22.00 1.43
N LEU A 332 -8.81 20.92 2.10
CA LEU A 332 -8.96 19.54 1.64
C LEU A 332 -10.23 18.94 2.24
N VAL A 333 -10.83 17.96 1.56
CA VAL A 333 -12.13 17.38 1.92
C VAL A 333 -12.31 17.08 3.40
N ILE A 334 -11.30 16.45 4.00
CA ILE A 334 -11.24 16.11 5.41
C ILE A 334 -9.81 15.67 5.75
N PHE A 335 -9.40 15.93 6.98
CA PHE A 335 -8.18 15.40 7.56
C PHE A 335 -6.89 15.70 6.77
N PRO A 336 -6.52 16.98 6.58
CA PRO A 336 -5.27 17.31 5.91
C PRO A 336 -4.05 16.85 6.72
N ALA A 337 -2.99 16.43 6.03
CA ALA A 337 -1.63 16.35 6.54
C ALA A 337 -0.75 17.33 5.75
N SER A 338 0.26 17.91 6.41
CA SER A 338 1.29 18.70 5.75
C SER A 338 2.66 18.07 5.96
N PHE A 339 3.52 18.19 4.94
CA PHE A 339 4.88 17.67 4.93
C PHE A 339 5.84 18.78 4.50
N TYR A 340 7.03 18.79 5.10
CA TYR A 340 8.02 19.86 4.99
C TYR A 340 9.34 19.32 4.43
N LEU A 341 9.60 19.56 3.15
CA LEU A 341 10.78 19.07 2.42
C LEU A 341 11.06 19.94 1.19
N ASP A 342 12.32 20.03 0.76
CA ASP A 342 12.71 20.74 -0.47
C ASP A 342 12.26 19.94 -1.71
N LEU A 343 11.29 20.48 -2.45
CA LEU A 343 10.69 19.82 -3.62
C LEU A 343 11.12 20.45 -4.95
N ASN A 344 11.84 21.57 -4.91
CA ASN A 344 12.25 22.32 -6.09
C ASN A 344 13.77 22.57 -6.15
N ASN A 345 14.54 21.97 -5.24
CA ASN A 345 15.99 22.02 -5.19
C ASN A 345 16.58 23.43 -4.97
N ASP A 346 15.81 24.37 -4.40
CA ASP A 346 16.31 25.72 -4.11
C ASP A 346 17.04 25.84 -2.75
N GLY A 347 17.14 24.72 -2.01
CA GLY A 347 17.78 24.65 -0.71
C GLY A 347 16.88 25.14 0.44
N LYS A 348 15.59 25.37 0.18
CA LYS A 348 14.58 25.64 1.20
C LYS A 348 13.54 24.55 1.16
N ASN A 349 13.12 24.12 2.35
CA ASN A 349 11.99 23.22 2.43
C ASN A 349 10.70 23.95 2.04
N ASP A 350 9.93 23.28 1.20
CA ASP A 350 8.59 23.65 0.76
C ASP A 350 7.54 22.95 1.64
N MET A 351 6.27 23.30 1.44
CA MET A 351 5.16 22.58 2.05
C MET A 351 4.34 21.84 0.98
N VAL A 352 4.05 20.57 1.22
CA VAL A 352 3.03 19.82 0.47
C VAL A 352 1.94 19.38 1.44
N ALA A 353 0.67 19.61 1.08
CA ALA A 353 -0.49 19.19 1.85
C ALA A 353 -1.30 18.14 1.08
N ALA A 354 -1.74 17.09 1.77
CA ALA A 354 -2.50 16.00 1.17
C ALA A 354 -3.53 15.42 2.16
N PRO A 355 -4.57 14.69 1.70
CA PRO A 355 -5.51 14.03 2.58
C PRO A 355 -4.83 12.90 3.38
N ASN A 356 -5.21 12.76 4.65
CA ASN A 356 -4.74 11.70 5.53
C ASN A 356 -5.81 10.61 5.79
N ASN A 357 -7.05 10.82 5.33
CA ASN A 357 -8.08 9.79 5.46
C ASN A 357 -7.78 8.63 4.50
N LYS A 358 -7.93 7.36 4.90
CA LYS A 358 -7.66 6.22 4.01
C LYS A 358 -8.76 5.97 2.97
N PHE A 359 -9.98 6.45 3.22
CA PHE A 359 -11.19 5.95 2.54
C PHE A 359 -11.96 7.01 1.75
N ILE A 360 -11.87 8.29 2.15
CA ILE A 360 -12.67 9.38 1.57
C ILE A 360 -11.77 10.59 1.33
N ASN A 361 -11.31 10.78 0.10
CA ASN A 361 -10.36 11.84 -0.26
C ASN A 361 -10.70 12.46 -1.60
N GLU A 362 -10.34 13.73 -1.80
CA GLU A 362 -10.29 14.31 -3.14
C GLU A 362 -9.15 13.68 -3.93
N ASP A 363 -9.49 13.06 -5.06
CA ASP A 363 -8.61 12.21 -5.88
C ASP A 363 -8.08 12.92 -7.14
N ARG A 364 -8.54 14.14 -7.46
CA ARG A 364 -7.98 14.94 -8.58
C ARG A 364 -7.06 16.05 -8.13
N ASN A 365 -7.52 16.80 -7.14
CA ASN A 365 -6.85 18.00 -6.62
C ASN A 365 -6.54 17.82 -5.13
N GLY A 366 -6.04 16.65 -4.75
CA GLY A 366 -5.72 16.30 -3.37
C GLY A 366 -4.33 16.74 -2.91
N VAL A 367 -3.35 16.85 -3.81
CA VAL A 367 -1.95 17.09 -3.44
C VAL A 367 -1.54 18.53 -3.74
N TRP A 368 -1.59 19.38 -2.72
CA TRP A 368 -1.36 20.82 -2.84
C TRP A 368 0.09 21.17 -2.53
N PHE A 369 0.79 21.74 -3.51
CA PHE A 369 2.18 22.13 -3.41
C PHE A 369 2.33 23.63 -3.23
N TYR A 370 3.08 24.00 -2.18
CA TYR A 370 3.37 25.37 -1.79
C TYR A 370 4.89 25.57 -1.67
N PRO A 371 5.57 26.02 -2.73
CA PRO A 371 6.98 26.39 -2.63
C PRO A 371 7.23 27.50 -1.60
N ASN A 372 8.40 27.45 -0.96
CA ASN A 372 8.86 28.51 -0.06
C ASN A 372 9.52 29.66 -0.84
N THR A 373 8.73 30.69 -1.12
CA THR A 373 9.15 31.83 -1.95
C THR A 373 9.86 32.94 -1.17
N ALA A 374 10.02 32.79 0.15
CA ALA A 374 10.72 33.77 0.96
C ALA A 374 12.20 33.86 0.60
N SER A 375 12.79 35.07 0.70
CA SER A 375 14.25 35.22 0.60
C SER A 375 14.99 34.70 1.84
N THR A 376 14.32 34.74 3.00
CA THR A 376 14.78 34.31 4.32
C THR A 376 13.54 33.91 5.12
N GLY A 377 13.60 32.81 5.88
CA GLY A 377 12.46 32.26 6.61
C GLY A 377 11.47 31.54 5.69
N HIS A 378 10.17 31.61 6.01
CA HIS A 378 9.12 30.86 5.31
C HIS A 378 8.01 31.74 4.75
N LYS A 379 7.66 31.48 3.49
CA LYS A 379 6.45 32.00 2.84
C LYS A 379 5.95 30.97 1.83
N PHE A 380 4.92 30.22 2.23
CA PHE A 380 4.32 29.16 1.41
C PHE A 380 3.25 29.76 0.50
N GLU A 381 3.46 29.72 -0.82
CA GLU A 381 2.52 30.23 -1.81
C GLU A 381 2.06 29.10 -2.73
N LEU A 382 0.74 28.95 -2.94
CA LEU A 382 0.20 27.84 -3.70
C LEU A 382 0.68 27.86 -5.16
N GLU A 383 1.32 26.79 -5.61
CA GLU A 383 1.70 26.60 -7.01
C GLU A 383 0.75 25.64 -7.73
N SER A 384 0.41 24.51 -7.11
CA SER A 384 -0.41 23.46 -7.72
C SER A 384 -1.29 22.76 -6.69
N LYS A 385 -2.42 22.19 -7.14
CA LYS A 385 -3.32 21.36 -6.32
C LYS A 385 -3.28 19.87 -6.66
N ASN A 386 -2.51 19.49 -7.66
CA ASN A 386 -2.42 18.13 -8.18
C ASN A 386 -0.96 17.73 -8.44
N PHE A 387 -0.07 18.12 -7.52
CA PHE A 387 1.34 17.74 -7.60
C PHE A 387 1.48 16.22 -7.72
N LEU A 388 2.30 15.77 -8.68
CA LEU A 388 2.39 14.39 -9.19
C LEU A 388 1.11 13.82 -9.84
N VAL A 389 -0.05 13.94 -9.20
CA VAL A 389 -1.34 13.39 -9.66
C VAL A 389 -1.69 13.86 -11.07
N GLY A 390 -1.48 15.15 -11.36
CA GLY A 390 -1.73 15.73 -12.68
C GLY A 390 -0.79 15.24 -13.80
N ASP A 391 0.20 14.41 -13.48
CA ASP A 391 1.12 13.73 -14.40
C ASP A 391 0.89 12.20 -14.44
N MET A 392 -0.18 11.69 -13.83
CA MET A 392 -0.56 10.27 -13.85
C MET A 392 -1.84 10.05 -14.67
N ILE A 393 -2.09 8.81 -15.12
CA ILE A 393 -3.48 8.40 -15.36
C ILE A 393 -4.10 8.28 -13.98
N ASP A 394 -5.14 9.07 -13.74
CA ASP A 394 -5.93 9.00 -12.51
C ASP A 394 -7.40 9.23 -12.85
N VAL A 395 -8.17 8.14 -12.79
CA VAL A 395 -9.60 8.15 -13.06
C VAL A 395 -10.44 8.26 -11.78
N GLY A 396 -9.86 8.65 -10.65
CA GLY A 396 -10.55 8.87 -9.38
C GLY A 396 -10.30 7.75 -8.37
N SER A 397 -11.33 7.04 -7.94
CA SER A 397 -11.19 5.87 -7.07
C SER A 397 -11.45 4.58 -7.85
N ALA A 398 -10.71 3.52 -7.49
CA ALA A 398 -10.73 2.17 -8.07
C ALA A 398 -10.84 2.10 -9.60
N SER A 399 -9.72 1.92 -10.29
CA SER A 399 -9.68 1.76 -11.75
C SER A 399 -9.84 0.30 -12.18
N HIS A 400 -10.57 0.06 -13.26
CA HIS A 400 -10.83 -1.28 -13.82
C HIS A 400 -10.49 -1.30 -15.31
N PRO A 401 -9.27 -1.72 -15.69
CA PRO A 401 -8.83 -1.73 -17.08
C PRO A 401 -9.42 -2.90 -17.86
N ALA A 402 -9.54 -2.72 -19.17
CA ALA A 402 -9.74 -3.75 -20.18
C ALA A 402 -8.99 -3.35 -21.46
N LEU A 403 -8.48 -4.33 -22.20
CA LEU A 403 -7.74 -4.12 -23.44
C LEU A 403 -8.54 -4.64 -24.64
N VAL A 404 -8.75 -3.80 -25.64
CA VAL A 404 -9.57 -4.13 -26.83
C VAL A 404 -9.27 -3.17 -27.98
N ASP A 405 -9.32 -3.64 -29.22
CA ASP A 405 -9.18 -2.79 -30.42
C ASP A 405 -10.55 -2.17 -30.79
N VAL A 406 -10.80 -0.93 -30.36
CA VAL A 406 -12.10 -0.27 -30.49
C VAL A 406 -12.38 0.23 -31.91
N ASP A 407 -11.37 0.68 -32.65
CA ASP A 407 -11.55 1.22 -34.01
C ASP A 407 -11.14 0.27 -35.15
N ALA A 408 -10.74 -0.95 -34.82
CA ALA A 408 -10.31 -1.97 -35.77
C ALA A 408 -9.08 -1.58 -36.60
N ASP A 409 -8.15 -0.79 -36.04
CA ASP A 409 -6.87 -0.48 -36.68
C ASP A 409 -5.77 -1.53 -36.42
N GLY A 410 -6.08 -2.54 -35.61
CA GLY A 410 -5.18 -3.63 -35.25
C GLY A 410 -4.26 -3.32 -34.07
N LEU A 411 -4.51 -2.23 -33.34
CA LEU A 411 -3.85 -1.87 -32.08
C LEU A 411 -4.84 -2.04 -30.92
N LEU A 412 -4.40 -2.68 -29.84
CA LEU A 412 -5.21 -2.74 -28.62
C LEU A 412 -5.24 -1.38 -27.93
N ASP A 413 -6.44 -0.92 -27.61
CA ASP A 413 -6.72 0.26 -26.80
C ASP A 413 -6.96 -0.10 -25.34
N LEU A 414 -6.98 0.94 -24.51
CA LEU A 414 -7.24 0.82 -23.08
C LEU A 414 -8.59 1.47 -22.74
N VAL A 415 -9.52 0.64 -22.29
CA VAL A 415 -10.81 1.05 -21.71
C VAL A 415 -10.70 0.94 -20.19
N VAL A 416 -11.11 1.97 -19.45
CA VAL A 416 -10.98 2.00 -17.99
C VAL A 416 -12.30 2.40 -17.38
N GLY A 417 -12.96 1.49 -16.66
CA GLY A 417 -14.05 1.86 -15.75
C GLY A 417 -13.51 2.32 -14.40
N ASN A 418 -14.34 2.96 -13.59
CA ASN A 418 -13.94 3.42 -12.26
C ASN A 418 -15.05 3.26 -11.21
N TYR A 419 -14.71 3.43 -9.93
CA TYR A 419 -15.68 3.70 -8.85
C TYR A 419 -16.31 5.09 -9.02
N GLY A 420 -15.51 6.04 -9.52
CA GLY A 420 -15.85 7.44 -9.63
C GLY A 420 -14.85 8.31 -8.89
N TYR A 421 -14.93 9.61 -9.11
CA TYR A 421 -14.21 10.60 -8.33
C TYR A 421 -14.98 10.99 -7.09
N TYR A 422 -14.23 11.50 -6.12
CA TYR A 422 -14.82 12.20 -5.01
C TYR A 422 -15.71 13.36 -5.47
N ALA A 423 -16.86 13.49 -4.82
CA ALA A 423 -17.73 14.65 -4.91
C ALA A 423 -18.39 14.88 -3.55
N GLN A 424 -18.52 16.14 -3.13
CA GLN A 424 -19.18 16.46 -1.87
C GLN A 424 -20.64 15.95 -1.86
N GLY A 425 -20.96 15.05 -0.92
CA GLY A 425 -22.29 14.43 -0.78
C GLY A 425 -22.29 12.92 -1.05
N ILE A 426 -23.38 12.40 -1.61
CA ILE A 426 -23.55 10.97 -2.00
C ILE A 426 -23.51 10.81 -3.53
N ALA A 427 -22.98 11.82 -4.24
CA ALA A 427 -23.01 11.82 -5.68
C ALA A 427 -21.75 11.17 -6.26
N GLN A 428 -21.68 9.83 -6.29
CA GLN A 428 -20.66 9.18 -7.11
C GLN A 428 -20.80 9.66 -8.56
N ASN A 429 -19.68 9.85 -9.26
CA ASN A 429 -19.64 10.30 -10.65
C ASN A 429 -18.84 9.33 -11.53
N SER A 430 -19.10 8.04 -11.31
CA SER A 430 -18.55 6.93 -12.09
C SER A 430 -18.74 7.14 -13.59
N SER A 431 -17.76 6.73 -14.39
CA SER A 431 -17.71 6.85 -15.85
C SER A 431 -16.81 5.76 -16.43
N MET A 432 -16.72 5.70 -17.77
CA MET A 432 -15.74 4.87 -18.46
C MET A 432 -14.84 5.75 -19.34
N TYR A 433 -13.56 5.42 -19.42
CA TYR A 433 -12.56 6.16 -20.16
C TYR A 433 -12.09 5.33 -21.35
N LEU A 434 -11.88 5.98 -22.49
CA LEU A 434 -11.25 5.39 -23.66
C LEU A 434 -9.93 6.10 -23.96
N TYR A 435 -8.84 5.35 -23.85
CA TYR A 435 -7.51 5.75 -24.31
C TYR A 435 -7.17 4.97 -25.58
N ARG A 436 -7.20 5.62 -26.74
CA ARG A 436 -6.78 4.96 -28.00
C ARG A 436 -5.29 4.76 -28.03
N ASN A 437 -4.84 3.62 -28.55
CA ASN A 437 -3.46 3.45 -28.94
C ASN A 437 -3.19 4.17 -30.27
N VAL A 438 -2.59 5.35 -30.20
CA VAL A 438 -2.20 6.18 -31.35
C VAL A 438 -0.75 5.91 -31.79
N GLY A 439 -0.13 4.86 -31.25
CA GLY A 439 1.24 4.47 -31.51
C GLY A 439 1.37 3.57 -32.73
N THR A 440 2.16 2.51 -32.55
CA THR A 440 2.36 1.44 -33.53
C THR A 440 2.36 0.11 -32.80
N LYS A 441 2.25 -0.99 -33.54
CA LYS A 441 2.37 -2.35 -33.00
C LYS A 441 3.62 -2.50 -32.14
N ASP A 442 4.80 -2.13 -32.64
CA ASP A 442 6.04 -2.30 -31.86
C ASP A 442 6.27 -1.21 -30.77
N ASN A 443 5.50 -0.12 -30.79
CA ASN A 443 5.68 1.01 -29.87
C ASN A 443 4.31 1.63 -29.52
N PRO A 444 3.57 1.03 -28.57
CA PRO A 444 2.31 1.57 -28.10
C PRO A 444 2.44 2.98 -27.54
N MET A 445 1.43 3.82 -27.80
CA MET A 445 1.29 5.16 -27.24
C MET A 445 -0.19 5.46 -27.07
N PHE A 446 -0.62 5.95 -25.91
CA PHE A 446 -2.03 6.17 -25.64
C PHE A 446 -2.43 7.65 -25.68
N ASN A 447 -3.63 7.95 -26.16
CA ASN A 447 -4.24 9.27 -26.05
C ASN A 447 -5.66 9.14 -25.49
N LEU A 448 -5.99 9.92 -24.45
CA LEU A 448 -7.36 10.02 -23.97
C LEU A 448 -8.26 10.59 -25.06
N GLU A 449 -9.19 9.78 -25.56
CA GLU A 449 -10.18 10.18 -26.56
C GLU A 449 -11.50 10.61 -25.91
N ASP A 450 -11.99 9.81 -24.96
CA ASP A 450 -13.28 10.03 -24.30
C ASP A 450 -13.16 9.73 -22.80
N ASN A 451 -13.67 10.62 -21.96
CA ASN A 451 -13.69 10.47 -20.49
C ASN A 451 -15.07 10.11 -19.94
N ASP A 452 -16.05 9.93 -20.81
CA ASP A 452 -17.36 9.35 -20.49
C ASP A 452 -17.80 8.45 -21.66
N TRP A 453 -16.92 7.51 -22.01
CA TRP A 453 -17.13 6.59 -23.12
C TRP A 453 -18.45 5.84 -22.96
N LEU A 454 -19.25 5.84 -24.03
CA LEU A 454 -20.64 5.33 -24.09
C LEU A 454 -21.64 6.06 -23.17
N GLY A 455 -21.26 7.16 -22.51
CA GLY A 455 -22.15 7.97 -21.67
C GLY A 455 -22.56 7.30 -20.36
N LEU A 456 -21.72 6.40 -19.83
CA LEU A 456 -22.02 5.60 -18.63
C LEU A 456 -22.24 6.44 -17.37
N SER A 457 -21.75 7.68 -17.35
CA SER A 457 -22.05 8.63 -16.27
C SER A 457 -23.55 8.88 -16.08
N GLU A 458 -24.41 8.54 -17.06
CA GLU A 458 -25.87 8.67 -16.94
C GLU A 458 -26.49 7.81 -15.81
N PHE A 459 -25.82 6.73 -15.39
CA PHE A 459 -26.31 5.87 -14.30
C PHE A 459 -25.87 6.35 -12.91
N ALA A 460 -24.86 7.21 -12.86
CA ALA A 460 -24.39 7.82 -11.64
C ALA A 460 -25.43 8.85 -11.11
N PRO A 461 -25.57 9.03 -9.78
CA PRO A 461 -24.79 8.42 -8.72
C PRO A 461 -25.37 7.11 -8.17
N ASN A 462 -26.47 6.62 -8.74
CA ASN A 462 -27.17 5.44 -8.20
C ASN A 462 -26.39 4.16 -8.49
N ASP A 463 -25.75 4.11 -9.64
CA ASP A 463 -24.88 3.03 -10.09
C ASP A 463 -23.45 3.55 -10.30
N PHE A 464 -22.46 2.77 -9.91
CA PHE A 464 -21.03 3.12 -9.94
C PHE A 464 -20.14 1.87 -9.84
N ASP A 465 -18.81 2.03 -9.83
CA ASP A 465 -17.84 0.90 -9.86
C ASP A 465 -17.96 0.11 -11.17
N PHE A 466 -17.91 0.82 -12.30
CA PHE A 466 -18.06 0.20 -13.61
C PHE A 466 -16.86 -0.67 -13.96
N TYR A 467 -17.12 -1.92 -14.35
CA TYR A 467 -16.08 -2.92 -14.60
C TYR A 467 -16.26 -3.53 -16.00
N PRO A 468 -15.51 -3.08 -17.02
CA PRO A 468 -15.67 -3.57 -18.40
C PRO A 468 -15.06 -4.95 -18.61
N ALA A 469 -15.74 -5.78 -19.39
CA ALA A 469 -15.17 -7.01 -19.96
C ALA A 469 -15.70 -7.26 -21.37
N PHE A 470 -14.84 -7.78 -22.24
CA PHE A 470 -15.16 -8.01 -23.65
C PHE A 470 -15.15 -9.50 -24.00
N GLY A 471 -16.02 -9.90 -24.90
CA GLY A 471 -16.14 -11.29 -25.37
C GLY A 471 -17.29 -11.46 -26.37
N ASP A 472 -17.15 -12.39 -27.31
CA ASP A 472 -18.19 -12.74 -28.29
C ASP A 472 -19.32 -13.52 -27.60
N LEU A 473 -20.39 -12.85 -27.17
CA LEU A 473 -21.48 -13.46 -26.40
C LEU A 473 -22.63 -13.95 -27.27
N ASP A 474 -22.77 -13.42 -28.49
CA ASP A 474 -23.80 -13.83 -29.43
C ASP A 474 -23.28 -14.46 -30.75
N GLY A 475 -22.01 -14.87 -30.76
CA GLY A 475 -21.45 -15.82 -31.71
C GLY A 475 -21.28 -15.30 -33.14
N ASP A 476 -21.33 -13.99 -33.33
CA ASP A 476 -21.16 -13.35 -34.64
C ASP A 476 -19.69 -12.96 -34.93
N GLN A 477 -18.77 -13.38 -34.05
CA GLN A 477 -17.31 -13.24 -34.16
C GLN A 477 -16.79 -11.81 -34.00
N ASP A 478 -17.61 -10.89 -33.52
CA ASP A 478 -17.12 -9.64 -32.93
C ASP A 478 -17.19 -9.70 -31.40
N LEU A 479 -16.50 -8.78 -30.72
CA LEU A 479 -16.49 -8.73 -29.27
C LEU A 479 -17.63 -7.83 -28.79
N ASP A 480 -18.48 -8.37 -27.95
CA ASP A 480 -19.47 -7.62 -27.18
C ASP A 480 -18.86 -7.06 -25.89
N LEU A 481 -19.59 -6.17 -25.22
CA LEU A 481 -19.20 -5.56 -23.95
C LEU A 481 -20.23 -5.90 -22.85
N VAL A 482 -19.74 -6.43 -21.74
CA VAL A 482 -20.46 -6.44 -20.46
C VAL A 482 -19.79 -5.48 -19.49
N VAL A 483 -20.60 -4.76 -18.71
CA VAL A 483 -20.11 -3.82 -17.68
C VAL A 483 -20.71 -4.22 -16.34
N GLY A 484 -19.84 -4.57 -15.40
CA GLY A 484 -20.16 -4.78 -14.00
C GLY A 484 -20.45 -3.49 -13.24
N SER A 485 -21.03 -3.60 -12.05
CA SER A 485 -21.52 -2.47 -11.24
C SER A 485 -21.53 -2.78 -9.75
N ASN A 486 -21.63 -1.73 -8.92
CA ASN A 486 -21.84 -1.81 -7.48
C ASN A 486 -23.09 -2.63 -7.08
N PHE A 487 -24.12 -2.69 -7.93
CA PHE A 487 -25.32 -3.49 -7.69
C PHE A 487 -25.12 -5.01 -7.81
N GLY A 488 -23.94 -5.47 -8.26
CA GLY A 488 -23.71 -6.89 -8.49
C GLY A 488 -24.39 -7.42 -9.77
N ALA A 489 -24.89 -6.52 -10.62
CA ALA A 489 -25.56 -6.81 -11.88
C ALA A 489 -24.73 -6.39 -13.10
N LEU A 490 -25.24 -6.65 -14.30
CA LEU A 490 -24.55 -6.31 -15.55
C LEU A 490 -25.34 -5.37 -16.45
N TYR A 491 -24.62 -4.51 -17.16
CA TYR A 491 -25.06 -3.93 -18.42
C TYR A 491 -24.48 -4.71 -19.59
N TYR A 492 -25.26 -4.91 -20.66
CA TYR A 492 -24.80 -5.56 -21.89
C TYR A 492 -24.96 -4.63 -23.08
N TYR A 493 -23.92 -4.58 -23.90
CA TYR A 493 -23.86 -3.87 -25.15
C TYR A 493 -23.43 -4.83 -26.25
N ARG A 494 -24.33 -5.11 -27.18
CA ARG A 494 -24.02 -5.88 -28.38
C ARG A 494 -23.18 -5.03 -29.32
N ASN A 495 -22.10 -5.57 -29.85
CA ASN A 495 -21.43 -4.94 -30.98
C ASN A 495 -22.19 -5.30 -32.27
N VAL A 496 -22.60 -4.28 -33.03
CA VAL A 496 -23.40 -4.46 -34.26
C VAL A 496 -22.60 -4.10 -35.52
N ALA A 497 -21.31 -3.86 -35.38
CA ALA A 497 -20.42 -3.51 -36.49
C ALA A 497 -20.03 -4.74 -37.32
N GLY A 498 -20.04 -5.94 -36.72
CA GLY A 498 -19.52 -7.17 -37.32
C GLY A 498 -18.00 -7.27 -37.24
N PRO A 499 -17.44 -8.46 -37.48
CA PRO A 499 -16.03 -8.76 -37.23
C PRO A 499 -15.06 -7.90 -38.03
N GLY A 500 -14.05 -7.35 -37.35
CA GLY A 500 -12.99 -6.55 -37.95
C GLY A 500 -13.39 -5.14 -38.39
N ASN A 501 -14.54 -4.63 -37.91
CA ASN A 501 -14.97 -3.24 -38.11
C ASN A 501 -14.87 -2.46 -36.79
N PRO A 502 -14.73 -1.12 -36.85
CA PRO A 502 -14.80 -0.27 -35.66
C PRO A 502 -16.06 -0.59 -34.85
N MET A 503 -15.91 -0.79 -33.55
CA MET A 503 -16.99 -1.24 -32.67
C MET A 503 -18.15 -0.24 -32.67
N ILE A 504 -19.37 -0.76 -32.80
CA ILE A 504 -20.61 0.03 -32.67
C ILE A 504 -21.48 -0.67 -31.64
N PHE A 505 -21.51 -0.13 -30.43
CA PHE A 505 -22.25 -0.72 -29.34
C PHE A 505 -23.72 -0.30 -29.34
N GLN A 506 -24.61 -1.29 -29.27
CA GLN A 506 -26.03 -1.11 -29.01
C GLN A 506 -26.38 -1.77 -27.67
N ARG A 507 -26.88 -0.97 -26.73
CA ARG A 507 -27.33 -1.49 -25.43
C ARG A 507 -28.49 -2.47 -25.60
N ASP A 508 -28.36 -3.62 -24.96
CA ASP A 508 -29.46 -4.57 -24.78
C ASP A 508 -30.17 -4.29 -23.46
N PHE A 509 -31.50 -4.22 -23.52
CA PHE A 509 -32.38 -3.96 -22.38
C PHE A 509 -33.06 -5.22 -21.84
N ASN A 510 -32.62 -6.41 -22.24
CA ASN A 510 -33.11 -7.65 -21.67
C ASN A 510 -32.92 -7.64 -20.15
N ILE A 511 -34.02 -7.80 -19.41
CA ILE A 511 -34.03 -7.71 -17.95
C ILE A 511 -33.16 -8.79 -17.29
N MET A 512 -32.80 -9.85 -18.01
CA MET A 512 -31.86 -10.88 -17.55
C MET A 512 -30.56 -10.28 -17.00
N TRP A 513 -29.96 -9.31 -17.71
CA TRP A 513 -28.67 -8.72 -17.35
C TRP A 513 -28.68 -8.03 -15.97
N VAL A 514 -29.79 -7.37 -15.66
CA VAL A 514 -29.99 -6.68 -14.38
C VAL A 514 -30.56 -7.58 -13.27
N LEU A 515 -30.95 -8.83 -13.60
CA LEU A 515 -31.42 -9.82 -12.64
C LEU A 515 -30.34 -10.85 -12.26
N MET A 516 -29.23 -10.91 -12.99
CA MET A 516 -28.04 -11.63 -12.55
C MET A 516 -27.46 -10.89 -11.36
N ASP A 517 -27.46 -11.51 -10.18
CA ASP A 517 -27.11 -10.85 -8.93
C ASP A 517 -26.07 -11.66 -8.15
N VAL A 518 -24.90 -11.05 -7.93
CA VAL A 518 -23.83 -11.56 -7.06
C VAL A 518 -23.77 -10.84 -5.71
N GLY A 519 -24.77 -10.04 -5.40
CA GLY A 519 -24.87 -9.22 -4.19
C GLY A 519 -24.37 -7.80 -4.43
N SER A 520 -23.06 -7.59 -4.53
CA SER A 520 -22.51 -6.24 -4.75
C SER A 520 -21.16 -6.28 -5.44
N TYR A 521 -20.92 -5.29 -6.30
CA TYR A 521 -19.66 -5.07 -7.01
C TYR A 521 -19.28 -6.22 -7.95
N SER A 522 -20.03 -6.38 -9.03
CA SER A 522 -19.75 -7.40 -10.05
C SER A 522 -18.51 -7.04 -10.87
N ALA A 523 -17.57 -7.97 -10.98
CA ALA A 523 -16.42 -7.87 -11.88
C ALA A 523 -16.48 -9.03 -12.90
N PRO A 524 -17.03 -8.81 -14.10
CA PRO A 524 -17.30 -9.89 -15.06
C PRO A 524 -16.06 -10.35 -15.83
N ALA A 525 -16.11 -11.59 -16.29
CA ALA A 525 -15.24 -12.17 -17.30
C ALA A 525 -16.05 -13.13 -18.18
N ILE A 526 -15.80 -13.11 -19.49
CA ILE A 526 -16.49 -13.95 -20.47
C ILE A 526 -15.55 -15.09 -20.88
N VAL A 527 -15.99 -16.33 -20.68
CA VAL A 527 -15.17 -17.54 -20.95
C VAL A 527 -16.06 -18.75 -21.19
N ASP A 528 -15.69 -19.65 -22.10
CA ASP A 528 -16.32 -20.99 -22.19
C ASP A 528 -15.64 -21.88 -21.14
N LEU A 529 -16.26 -22.05 -19.99
CA LEU A 529 -15.61 -22.65 -18.82
C LEU A 529 -15.91 -24.15 -18.68
N ASP A 530 -17.05 -24.60 -19.19
CA ASP A 530 -17.43 -26.01 -19.15
C ASP A 530 -17.18 -26.76 -20.47
N GLY A 531 -16.71 -26.06 -21.51
CA GLY A 531 -16.25 -26.62 -22.77
C GLY A 531 -17.39 -27.07 -23.68
N ASP A 532 -18.60 -26.54 -23.49
CA ASP A 532 -19.75 -26.84 -24.34
C ASP A 532 -19.84 -25.96 -25.60
N GLY A 533 -18.92 -25.01 -25.76
CA GLY A 533 -18.81 -24.12 -26.91
C GLY A 533 -19.67 -22.86 -26.80
N LEU A 534 -20.40 -22.67 -25.69
CA LEU A 534 -21.09 -21.43 -25.37
C LEU A 534 -20.21 -20.58 -24.45
N LYS A 535 -20.20 -19.26 -24.65
CA LYS A 535 -19.55 -18.36 -23.70
C LYS A 535 -20.40 -18.26 -22.44
N ASP A 536 -19.77 -18.51 -21.30
CA ASP A 536 -20.30 -18.32 -19.97
C ASP A 536 -19.83 -16.99 -19.37
N ILE A 537 -20.40 -16.64 -18.22
CA ILE A 537 -19.99 -15.48 -17.44
C ILE A 537 -19.49 -15.94 -16.06
N VAL A 538 -18.29 -15.51 -15.71
CA VAL A 538 -17.77 -15.58 -14.34
C VAL A 538 -17.75 -14.17 -13.77
N MET A 539 -18.30 -13.97 -12.57
CA MET A 539 -18.31 -12.67 -11.90
C MET A 539 -17.60 -12.78 -10.55
N GLY A 540 -16.60 -11.93 -10.36
CA GLY A 540 -16.12 -11.59 -9.03
C GLY A 540 -17.11 -10.72 -8.27
N GLU A 541 -16.90 -10.58 -6.96
CA GLU A 541 -17.76 -9.83 -6.07
C GLU A 541 -17.01 -9.22 -4.87
N ARG A 542 -17.69 -8.32 -4.15
CA ARG A 542 -17.16 -7.71 -2.92
C ARG A 542 -16.68 -8.71 -1.87
N ASN A 543 -17.34 -9.84 -1.69
CA ASN A 543 -16.97 -10.82 -0.67
C ASN A 543 -15.74 -11.67 -1.05
N GLY A 544 -15.23 -11.55 -2.29
CA GLY A 544 -13.98 -12.15 -2.73
C GLY A 544 -14.07 -13.55 -3.35
N ASN A 545 -15.26 -14.16 -3.39
CA ASN A 545 -15.49 -15.40 -4.13
C ASN A 545 -15.76 -15.15 -5.62
N LEU A 546 -15.79 -16.21 -6.42
CA LEU A 546 -16.13 -16.17 -7.85
C LEU A 546 -17.45 -16.89 -8.10
N ASN A 547 -18.34 -16.24 -8.84
CA ASN A 547 -19.68 -16.71 -9.18
C ASN A 547 -19.73 -17.13 -10.66
N PHE A 548 -20.17 -18.35 -10.95
CA PHE A 548 -20.27 -18.88 -12.31
C PHE A 548 -21.71 -18.90 -12.79
N PHE A 549 -21.97 -18.27 -13.94
CA PHE A 549 -23.25 -18.26 -14.63
C PHE A 549 -23.10 -19.00 -15.96
N LYS A 550 -23.58 -20.26 -15.98
CA LYS A 550 -23.62 -21.05 -17.20
C LYS A 550 -24.59 -20.44 -18.21
N ASN A 551 -24.17 -20.34 -19.46
CA ASN A 551 -25.06 -20.08 -20.58
C ASN A 551 -25.86 -21.34 -20.93
N VAL A 552 -27.18 -21.28 -20.75
CA VAL A 552 -28.12 -22.38 -21.06
C VAL A 552 -28.93 -22.12 -22.33
N GLY A 553 -28.58 -21.07 -23.06
CA GLY A 553 -29.22 -20.64 -24.30
C GLY A 553 -28.61 -21.30 -25.53
N SER A 554 -28.35 -20.47 -26.53
CA SER A 554 -27.63 -20.85 -27.75
C SER A 554 -26.52 -19.84 -28.02
N THR A 555 -25.62 -20.18 -28.94
CA THR A 555 -24.55 -19.30 -29.42
C THR A 555 -25.08 -17.91 -29.79
N ASP A 556 -26.15 -17.83 -30.60
CA ASP A 556 -26.69 -16.56 -31.09
C ASP A 556 -27.66 -15.84 -30.11
N ASN A 557 -27.96 -16.47 -28.98
CA ASN A 557 -28.94 -15.95 -28.01
C ASN A 557 -28.60 -16.52 -26.62
N PRO A 558 -27.65 -15.90 -25.91
CA PRO A 558 -27.24 -16.35 -24.60
C PRO A 558 -28.39 -16.24 -23.58
N VAL A 559 -28.46 -17.21 -22.66
CA VAL A 559 -29.45 -17.20 -21.57
C VAL A 559 -28.77 -17.58 -20.27
N PHE A 560 -28.85 -16.71 -19.28
CA PHE A 560 -28.29 -16.89 -17.94
C PHE A 560 -29.40 -16.92 -16.89
N GLY A 561 -29.16 -17.68 -15.82
CA GLY A 561 -30.03 -17.67 -14.63
C GLY A 561 -29.86 -16.37 -13.83
N SER A 562 -30.88 -15.97 -13.08
CA SER A 562 -30.78 -14.84 -12.14
C SER A 562 -29.88 -15.14 -10.93
N THR A 563 -29.57 -16.42 -10.69
CA THR A 563 -28.64 -16.87 -9.64
C THR A 563 -27.47 -17.63 -10.25
N PRO A 564 -26.27 -17.55 -9.66
CA PRO A 564 -25.13 -18.33 -10.12
C PRO A 564 -25.42 -19.84 -10.14
N THR A 565 -24.85 -20.53 -11.12
CA THR A 565 -24.77 -22.00 -11.14
C THR A 565 -23.86 -22.50 -10.02
N PHE A 566 -22.73 -21.81 -9.79
CA PHE A 566 -21.86 -22.00 -8.63
C PHE A 566 -21.58 -20.65 -7.98
N THR A 567 -21.67 -20.57 -6.65
CA THR A 567 -21.36 -19.34 -5.90
C THR A 567 -19.93 -19.33 -5.37
N LYS A 568 -19.23 -20.46 -5.43
CA LYS A 568 -17.83 -20.60 -4.99
C LYS A 568 -17.01 -21.35 -6.04
N LEU A 569 -16.91 -20.78 -7.22
CA LEU A 569 -16.13 -21.35 -8.31
C LEU A 569 -14.67 -21.56 -7.87
N GLY A 570 -14.19 -22.79 -7.95
CA GLY A 570 -12.81 -23.13 -7.62
C GLY A 570 -12.40 -22.96 -6.16
N GLN A 571 -13.34 -22.72 -5.23
CA GLN A 571 -13.07 -22.25 -3.86
C GLN A 571 -12.09 -21.05 -3.79
N VAL A 572 -12.06 -20.21 -4.83
CA VAL A 572 -11.22 -19.01 -4.86
C VAL A 572 -11.71 -18.01 -3.82
N ASP A 573 -10.76 -17.42 -3.08
CA ASP A 573 -11.02 -16.46 -2.01
C ASP A 573 -10.02 -15.31 -2.09
N ALA A 574 -10.49 -14.15 -2.55
CA ALA A 574 -9.69 -12.94 -2.73
C ALA A 574 -9.57 -12.07 -1.46
N ARG A 575 -9.95 -12.59 -0.28
CA ARG A 575 -9.82 -11.87 1.00
C ARG A 575 -8.42 -12.03 1.60
N ILE A 576 -7.97 -11.02 2.32
CA ILE A 576 -6.75 -11.10 3.13
C ILE A 576 -7.12 -11.65 4.52
N LEU A 577 -6.98 -12.96 4.72
CA LEU A 577 -7.34 -13.60 5.99
C LEU A 577 -6.28 -13.37 7.10
N SER A 578 -5.10 -12.83 6.77
CA SER A 578 -3.97 -12.68 7.68
C SER A 578 -4.08 -11.51 8.67
N THR A 579 -4.98 -10.55 8.45
CA THR A 579 -5.14 -9.35 9.30
C THR A 579 -6.37 -9.38 10.22
N GLY A 580 -7.12 -10.49 10.21
CA GLY A 580 -8.17 -10.76 11.20
C GLY A 580 -9.48 -9.97 11.07
N VAL A 581 -9.63 -8.98 10.18
CA VAL A 581 -10.88 -8.18 10.09
C VAL A 581 -11.18 -7.60 8.69
N THR A 582 -11.16 -8.39 7.60
CA THR A 582 -11.93 -7.96 6.41
C THR A 582 -12.73 -9.11 5.80
N ASP A 583 -14.07 -9.02 5.88
CA ASP A 583 -15.01 -9.87 5.13
C ASP A 583 -15.12 -9.41 3.65
N ILE A 584 -14.06 -8.82 3.10
CA ILE A 584 -14.08 -8.11 1.82
C ILE A 584 -12.88 -8.54 0.99
N GLY A 585 -13.11 -8.92 -0.26
CA GLY A 585 -12.07 -9.39 -1.17
C GLY A 585 -12.04 -8.75 -2.55
N PHE A 586 -13.16 -8.19 -3.05
CA PHE A 586 -13.27 -7.61 -4.40
C PHE A 586 -12.54 -8.42 -5.47
N SER A 587 -12.96 -9.67 -5.65
CA SER A 587 -12.38 -10.53 -6.68
C SER A 587 -12.63 -9.91 -8.07
N ALA A 588 -11.60 -9.97 -8.91
CA ALA A 588 -11.54 -9.35 -10.22
C ALA A 588 -10.93 -10.36 -11.22
N PRO A 589 -11.72 -11.34 -11.70
CA PRO A 589 -11.20 -12.48 -12.46
C PRO A 589 -10.85 -12.12 -13.91
N VAL A 590 -9.76 -12.68 -14.41
CA VAL A 590 -9.41 -12.75 -15.82
C VAL A 590 -8.90 -14.15 -16.14
N PHE A 591 -9.28 -14.66 -17.32
CA PHE A 591 -8.86 -15.97 -17.81
C PHE A 591 -7.87 -15.79 -18.96
N VAL A 592 -6.69 -16.37 -18.80
CA VAL A 592 -5.60 -16.28 -19.78
C VAL A 592 -5.29 -17.65 -20.33
N GLN A 593 -5.16 -17.74 -21.66
CA GLN A 593 -4.76 -18.98 -22.33
C GLN A 593 -3.25 -19.19 -22.16
N GLN A 594 -2.87 -20.28 -21.52
CA GLN A 594 -1.46 -20.66 -21.40
C GLN A 594 -0.92 -21.27 -22.71
N PRO A 595 0.41 -21.28 -22.93
CA PRO A 595 1.03 -21.89 -24.11
C PRO A 595 0.65 -23.36 -24.36
N ASN A 596 0.31 -24.09 -23.29
CA ASN A 596 -0.14 -25.49 -23.35
C ASN A 596 -1.64 -25.66 -23.64
N SER A 597 -2.35 -24.56 -23.97
CA SER A 597 -3.80 -24.52 -24.20
C SER A 597 -4.69 -24.81 -22.98
N SER A 598 -4.14 -24.76 -21.75
CA SER A 598 -4.95 -24.73 -20.52
C SER A 598 -5.26 -23.29 -20.08
N LEU A 599 -6.34 -23.11 -19.30
CA LEU A 599 -6.69 -21.81 -18.73
C LEU A 599 -5.90 -21.55 -17.44
N LEU A 600 -5.37 -20.34 -17.32
CA LEU A 600 -4.93 -19.73 -16.08
C LEU A 600 -6.00 -18.73 -15.63
N LEU A 601 -6.45 -18.84 -14.40
CA LEU A 601 -7.29 -17.82 -13.76
C LEU A 601 -6.38 -16.91 -12.96
N VAL A 602 -6.41 -15.62 -13.24
CA VAL A 602 -5.80 -14.58 -12.40
C VAL A 602 -6.93 -13.75 -11.82
N THR A 603 -6.94 -13.52 -10.52
CA THR A 603 -7.89 -12.59 -9.89
C THR A 603 -7.18 -11.58 -9.05
N GLY A 604 -7.60 -10.32 -9.14
CA GLY A 604 -7.22 -9.31 -8.17
C GLY A 604 -7.85 -9.53 -6.80
N THR A 605 -7.31 -8.83 -5.79
CA THR A 605 -7.72 -8.90 -4.38
C THR A 605 -7.86 -7.52 -3.74
N GLN A 606 -8.56 -7.48 -2.60
CA GLN A 606 -8.66 -6.29 -1.76
C GLN A 606 -7.28 -5.77 -1.34
N GLY A 607 -6.29 -6.64 -1.15
CA GLY A 607 -4.94 -6.29 -0.69
C GLY A 607 -3.98 -5.86 -1.77
N GLY A 608 -4.42 -5.72 -3.02
CA GLY A 608 -3.55 -5.33 -4.13
C GLY A 608 -2.76 -6.48 -4.77
N HIS A 609 -2.72 -7.65 -4.14
CA HIS A 609 -2.09 -8.85 -4.69
C HIS A 609 -2.93 -9.51 -5.78
N LEU A 610 -2.26 -10.27 -6.64
CA LEU A 610 -2.88 -11.11 -7.66
C LEU A 610 -2.82 -12.59 -7.26
N LEU A 611 -3.95 -13.28 -7.30
CA LEU A 611 -4.03 -14.73 -7.09
C LEU A 611 -4.07 -15.44 -8.44
N ALA A 612 -3.18 -16.40 -8.65
CA ALA A 612 -3.16 -17.22 -9.87
C ALA A 612 -3.53 -18.68 -9.59
N HIS A 613 -4.42 -19.25 -10.41
CA HIS A 613 -4.94 -20.60 -10.27
C HIS A 613 -4.89 -21.38 -11.58
N THR A 614 -4.56 -22.67 -11.49
CA THR A 614 -4.60 -23.63 -12.60
C THR A 614 -5.65 -24.71 -12.35
N ASN A 615 -5.84 -25.62 -13.33
CA ASN A 615 -6.91 -26.62 -13.35
C ASN A 615 -8.31 -25.99 -13.30
N VAL A 616 -8.42 -24.84 -13.98
CA VAL A 616 -9.64 -24.04 -14.03
C VAL A 616 -10.67 -24.73 -14.91
N VAL A 617 -11.78 -25.13 -14.29
CA VAL A 617 -12.94 -25.79 -14.93
C VAL A 617 -14.21 -25.38 -14.19
N ALA A 618 -15.39 -25.54 -14.79
CA ALA A 618 -16.66 -25.26 -14.11
C ALA A 618 -16.90 -26.26 -12.95
N SER A 619 -16.42 -25.92 -11.75
CA SER A 619 -16.56 -26.75 -10.54
C SER A 619 -16.47 -25.93 -9.26
N GLU A 620 -17.14 -26.40 -8.20
CA GLU A 620 -16.93 -25.91 -6.82
C GLU A 620 -15.78 -26.63 -6.10
N ASP A 621 -15.12 -27.60 -6.75
CA ASP A 621 -13.90 -28.21 -6.22
C ASP A 621 -12.74 -27.19 -6.24
N PRO A 622 -11.83 -27.21 -5.26
CA PRO A 622 -10.71 -26.28 -5.20
C PRO A 622 -9.83 -26.31 -6.46
N TYR A 623 -9.54 -25.14 -7.01
CA TYR A 623 -8.49 -24.98 -8.02
C TYR A 623 -7.11 -25.12 -7.39
N THR A 624 -6.10 -25.32 -8.23
CA THR A 624 -4.71 -25.38 -7.77
C THR A 624 -4.13 -23.97 -7.74
N LEU A 625 -3.96 -23.43 -6.54
CA LEU A 625 -3.26 -22.17 -6.32
C LEU A 625 -1.80 -22.28 -6.80
N VAL A 626 -1.38 -21.36 -7.64
CA VAL A 626 0.00 -21.21 -8.10
C VAL A 626 0.80 -20.43 -7.07
N GLU A 627 0.32 -19.23 -6.72
CA GLU A 627 0.98 -18.30 -5.79
C GLU A 627 -0.06 -17.34 -5.18
N GLU A 628 0.14 -16.95 -3.91
CA GLU A 628 -0.73 -15.99 -3.19
C GLU A 628 -0.46 -14.52 -3.56
N ILE A 629 0.76 -14.22 -4.01
CA ILE A 629 1.18 -12.90 -4.50
C ILE A 629 1.87 -13.15 -5.85
N TRP A 630 1.07 -13.45 -6.87
CA TRP A 630 1.59 -13.92 -8.15
C TRP A 630 2.53 -12.89 -8.78
N GLY A 631 3.78 -13.32 -8.97
CA GLY A 631 4.88 -12.49 -9.48
C GLY A 631 5.22 -11.26 -8.65
N ASN A 632 4.88 -11.28 -7.36
CA ASN A 632 5.17 -10.22 -6.39
C ASN A 632 4.59 -8.84 -6.77
N VAL A 633 3.44 -8.83 -7.45
CA VAL A 633 2.73 -7.59 -7.80
C VAL A 633 1.95 -7.11 -6.58
N ASP A 634 2.23 -5.86 -6.20
CA ASP A 634 1.49 -5.10 -5.22
C ASP A 634 1.47 -3.62 -5.67
N ASP A 635 0.34 -3.20 -6.23
CA ASP A 635 0.10 -1.83 -6.69
C ASP A 635 -0.92 -1.11 -5.82
N GLY A 636 -1.12 -1.61 -4.60
CA GLY A 636 -2.11 -1.12 -3.66
C GLY A 636 -3.48 -1.77 -3.82
N ASN A 637 -4.30 -1.55 -2.80
CA ASN A 637 -5.60 -2.19 -2.57
C ASN A 637 -6.54 -2.23 -3.79
N ARG A 638 -7.44 -3.23 -3.83
CA ARG A 638 -8.43 -3.50 -4.90
C ARG A 638 -7.79 -3.60 -6.29
N SER A 639 -6.83 -4.49 -6.46
CA SER A 639 -6.18 -4.74 -7.75
C SER A 639 -7.18 -5.27 -8.78
N ALA A 640 -7.04 -4.84 -10.04
CA ALA A 640 -7.89 -5.22 -11.16
C ALA A 640 -7.03 -5.50 -12.40
N PRO A 641 -6.66 -6.76 -12.69
CA PRO A 641 -5.77 -7.07 -13.81
C PRO A 641 -6.54 -7.10 -15.15
N ALA A 642 -5.83 -6.78 -16.24
CA ALA A 642 -6.22 -7.00 -17.63
C ALA A 642 -4.99 -7.43 -18.43
N PHE A 643 -5.16 -8.31 -19.43
CA PHE A 643 -4.06 -8.84 -20.23
C PHE A 643 -4.30 -8.64 -21.72
N GLY A 644 -3.23 -8.38 -22.46
CA GLY A 644 -3.26 -8.24 -23.92
C GLY A 644 -1.85 -8.07 -24.48
N ASP A 645 -1.61 -8.55 -25.69
CA ASP A 645 -0.35 -8.35 -26.42
C ASP A 645 -0.39 -6.95 -27.06
N LEU A 646 0.12 -5.95 -26.33
CA LEU A 646 0.09 -4.56 -26.76
C LEU A 646 1.15 -4.29 -27.82
N ASP A 647 2.29 -5.00 -27.76
CA ASP A 647 3.44 -4.78 -28.63
C ASP A 647 3.61 -5.78 -29.82
N ASP A 648 2.66 -6.70 -29.99
CA ASP A 648 2.59 -7.75 -31.03
C ASP A 648 3.85 -8.66 -31.05
N ASP A 649 4.50 -8.82 -29.89
CA ASP A 649 5.70 -9.65 -29.74
C ASP A 649 5.42 -11.10 -29.32
N GLY A 650 4.13 -11.42 -29.09
CA GLY A 650 3.64 -12.73 -28.65
C GLY A 650 3.70 -12.95 -27.14
N ILE A 651 4.08 -11.92 -26.36
CA ILE A 651 4.08 -11.88 -24.90
C ILE A 651 2.93 -10.97 -24.47
N LEU A 652 2.18 -11.37 -23.45
CA LEU A 652 1.10 -10.50 -22.96
C LEU A 652 1.70 -9.39 -22.09
N GLU A 653 1.21 -8.18 -22.24
CA GLU A 653 1.28 -7.15 -21.22
C GLU A 653 0.11 -7.30 -20.25
N MET A 654 0.34 -6.86 -19.01
CA MET A 654 -0.67 -6.77 -17.97
C MET A 654 -0.81 -5.32 -17.52
N VAL A 655 -2.05 -4.85 -17.49
CA VAL A 655 -2.43 -3.58 -16.87
C VAL A 655 -3.17 -3.89 -15.58
N VAL A 656 -2.79 -3.24 -14.49
CA VAL A 656 -3.41 -3.42 -13.17
C VAL A 656 -4.02 -2.10 -12.74
N GLY A 657 -5.34 -2.08 -12.57
CA GLY A 657 -6.02 -1.02 -11.87
C GLY A 657 -6.00 -1.22 -10.36
N ASN A 658 -6.24 -0.16 -9.60
CA ASN A 658 -6.17 -0.18 -8.14
C ASN A 658 -7.06 0.92 -7.51
N LEU A 659 -7.27 0.86 -6.19
CA LEU A 659 -8.13 1.75 -5.40
C LEU A 659 -7.79 3.25 -5.56
N ARG A 660 -6.53 3.60 -5.84
CA ARG A 660 -6.05 4.97 -6.00
C ARG A 660 -6.34 5.56 -7.39
N GLY A 661 -7.11 4.88 -8.22
CA GLY A 661 -7.60 5.39 -9.51
C GLY A 661 -6.62 5.36 -10.66
N GLY A 662 -5.32 5.18 -10.40
CA GLY A 662 -4.34 5.06 -11.46
C GLY A 662 -4.16 3.63 -11.95
N LEU A 663 -3.23 3.45 -12.88
CA LEU A 663 -2.90 2.16 -13.47
C LEU A 663 -1.42 1.86 -13.28
N SER A 664 -1.09 0.57 -13.25
CA SER A 664 0.28 0.05 -13.36
C SER A 664 0.36 -0.88 -14.56
N MET A 665 1.54 -0.99 -15.19
CA MET A 665 1.71 -1.81 -16.40
C MET A 665 2.97 -2.67 -16.33
N TYR A 666 2.86 -3.90 -16.83
CA TYR A 666 3.90 -4.92 -16.76
C TYR A 666 4.01 -5.71 -18.07
N LYS A 667 5.22 -6.13 -18.43
CA LYS A 667 5.45 -7.20 -19.41
C LYS A 667 5.34 -8.56 -18.71
N THR A 668 4.57 -9.49 -19.29
CA THR A 668 4.30 -10.80 -18.68
C THR A 668 4.89 -11.94 -19.51
N VAL A 669 6.15 -12.30 -19.25
CA VAL A 669 6.72 -13.53 -19.83
C VAL A 669 6.10 -14.72 -19.11
N LEU A 670 4.91 -15.15 -19.54
CA LEU A 670 4.17 -16.24 -18.91
C LEU A 670 5.00 -17.53 -18.94
N VAL A 671 5.30 -18.04 -17.74
CA VAL A 671 5.94 -19.35 -17.58
C VAL A 671 4.85 -20.43 -17.64
N ASP A 672 5.14 -21.58 -18.24
CA ASP A 672 4.21 -22.72 -18.22
C ASP A 672 4.03 -23.23 -16.78
N CYS A 673 2.90 -22.87 -16.17
CA CYS A 673 2.56 -23.23 -14.79
C CYS A 673 2.04 -24.68 -14.65
N SER A 674 1.93 -25.44 -15.75
CA SER A 674 1.32 -26.79 -15.73
C SER A 674 2.28 -27.91 -15.37
N THR A 675 3.59 -27.65 -15.34
CA THR A 675 4.52 -28.60 -14.74
C THR A 675 4.32 -28.58 -13.24
N THR A 676 3.53 -29.54 -12.75
CA THR A 676 3.67 -30.02 -11.39
C THR A 676 5.11 -30.51 -11.27
N THR A 677 5.98 -29.66 -10.75
CA THR A 677 7.13 -30.20 -10.03
C THR A 677 6.52 -31.14 -9.01
N THR A 678 6.88 -32.42 -9.06
CA THR A 678 6.73 -33.28 -7.89
C THR A 678 7.26 -32.44 -6.74
N SER A 679 6.38 -32.05 -5.82
CA SER A 679 6.81 -31.49 -4.57
C SER A 679 7.60 -32.59 -3.88
N THR A 680 8.92 -32.63 -4.14
CA THR A 680 9.79 -32.65 -3.00
C THR A 680 9.36 -31.43 -2.22
N MET A 681 8.56 -31.68 -1.18
CA MET A 681 8.19 -30.72 -0.15
C MET A 681 9.26 -29.64 -0.13
N PRO A 682 8.95 -28.37 -0.46
CA PRO A 682 9.98 -27.36 -0.58
C PRO A 682 10.88 -27.46 0.64
N ALA A 683 12.20 -27.58 0.42
CA ALA A 683 13.14 -27.46 1.51
C ALA A 683 12.79 -26.14 2.19
N LEU A 684 12.45 -26.20 3.47
CA LEU A 684 11.84 -25.06 4.14
C LEU A 684 12.67 -23.81 3.90
N PRO A 685 12.03 -22.66 3.69
CA PRO A 685 12.75 -21.43 3.81
C PRO A 685 13.34 -21.38 5.24
N LYS A 686 14.64 -21.12 5.33
CA LYS A 686 15.33 -21.05 6.62
C LYS A 686 14.83 -19.79 7.32
N PRO A 687 14.45 -19.86 8.61
CA PRO A 687 14.15 -18.64 9.34
C PRO A 687 15.39 -17.75 9.36
N THR A 688 15.20 -16.46 9.08
CA THR A 688 16.22 -15.45 9.39
C THR A 688 16.16 -15.21 10.89
N ILE A 689 17.32 -15.19 11.54
CA ILE A 689 17.39 -14.89 12.97
C ILE A 689 18.35 -13.73 13.24
N SER A 690 17.90 -12.80 14.07
CA SER A 690 18.67 -11.61 14.44
C SER A 690 18.33 -11.14 15.86
N PRO A 691 19.28 -10.58 16.63
CA PRO A 691 20.72 -10.69 16.43
C PRO A 691 21.20 -12.15 16.63
N ASN A 692 22.33 -12.50 16.01
CA ASN A 692 22.97 -13.81 16.16
C ASN A 692 24.50 -13.62 16.11
N PRO A 693 25.19 -13.44 17.25
CA PRO A 693 24.81 -13.89 18.60
C PRO A 693 23.66 -13.13 19.28
N ALA A 694 22.85 -13.85 20.05
CA ALA A 694 21.71 -13.36 20.80
C ALA A 694 22.03 -13.32 22.32
N HIS A 695 21.63 -12.25 23.02
CA HIS A 695 21.88 -12.13 24.46
C HIS A 695 20.60 -12.34 25.29
N ASN A 696 19.55 -11.55 25.05
CA ASN A 696 18.32 -11.60 25.84
C ASN A 696 17.17 -12.34 25.13
N TRP A 697 17.10 -12.16 23.82
CA TRP A 697 16.11 -12.74 22.92
C TRP A 697 16.73 -12.87 21.52
N VAL A 698 16.10 -13.67 20.66
CA VAL A 698 16.39 -13.72 19.23
C VAL A 698 15.08 -13.54 18.46
N ARG A 699 15.08 -12.63 17.48
CA ARG A 699 13.98 -12.45 16.53
C ARG A 699 14.07 -13.54 15.47
N VAL A 700 12.93 -14.13 15.15
CA VAL A 700 12.77 -15.17 14.15
C VAL A 700 11.82 -14.62 13.11
N GLU A 701 12.35 -14.35 11.91
CA GLU A 701 11.51 -14.11 10.74
C GLU A 701 11.15 -15.46 10.17
N TRP A 702 9.90 -15.87 10.40
CA TRP A 702 9.32 -16.99 9.70
C TRP A 702 8.73 -16.48 8.38
N PRO A 703 9.28 -16.89 7.23
CA PRO A 703 8.92 -16.34 5.92
C PRO A 703 7.56 -16.84 5.41
N VAL A 704 6.74 -17.40 6.29
CA VAL A 704 5.38 -17.85 6.02
C VAL A 704 4.49 -17.35 7.16
N ASN A 705 3.38 -16.70 6.85
CA ASN A 705 2.45 -16.21 7.86
C ASN A 705 1.46 -17.31 8.31
N GLN A 706 2.00 -18.45 8.78
CA GLN A 706 1.23 -19.58 9.29
C GLN A 706 1.74 -20.07 10.65
N PRO A 707 0.85 -20.62 11.50
CA PRO A 707 1.24 -21.09 12.82
C PRO A 707 2.38 -22.10 12.78
N VAL A 708 3.40 -21.85 13.59
CA VAL A 708 4.61 -22.66 13.62
C VAL A 708 4.96 -23.08 15.04
N ASN A 709 5.22 -24.37 15.21
CA ASN A 709 5.82 -24.90 16.43
C ASN A 709 7.33 -24.81 16.29
N TRP A 710 8.00 -24.25 17.28
CA TRP A 710 9.44 -24.15 17.31
C TRP A 710 10.02 -24.86 18.53
N GLN A 711 11.24 -25.34 18.40
CA GLN A 711 12.02 -26.00 19.44
C GLN A 711 13.47 -25.59 19.31
N VAL A 712 14.12 -25.20 20.41
CA VAL A 712 15.56 -24.97 20.43
C VAL A 712 16.24 -26.11 21.16
N VAL A 713 17.29 -26.66 20.55
CA VAL A 713 18.09 -27.75 21.10
C VAL A 713 19.56 -27.34 21.27
N ASP A 714 20.21 -27.85 22.30
CA ASP A 714 21.66 -27.69 22.49
C ASP A 714 22.46 -28.64 21.57
N LEU A 715 23.79 -28.57 21.63
CA LEU A 715 24.69 -29.46 20.87
C LEU A 715 24.51 -30.96 21.15
N LEU A 716 23.89 -31.33 22.27
CA LEU A 716 23.59 -32.70 22.65
C LEU A 716 22.18 -33.13 22.22
N GLY A 717 21.44 -32.27 21.51
CA GLY A 717 20.07 -32.50 21.08
C GLY A 717 19.04 -32.39 22.20
N ARG A 718 19.40 -31.81 23.35
CA ARG A 718 18.47 -31.59 24.47
C ARG A 718 17.67 -30.32 24.21
N SER A 719 16.34 -30.42 24.30
CA SER A 719 15.45 -29.26 24.21
C SER A 719 15.72 -28.27 25.35
N VAL A 720 16.01 -27.02 25.01
CA VAL A 720 16.20 -25.91 25.97
C VAL A 720 15.10 -24.85 25.90
N GLY A 721 14.32 -24.84 24.82
CA GLY A 721 13.11 -24.04 24.66
C GLY A 721 12.18 -24.64 23.63
N GLN A 722 10.88 -24.37 23.72
CA GLN A 722 9.89 -24.73 22.70
C GLN A 722 8.66 -23.83 22.82
N GLY A 723 7.92 -23.66 21.73
CA GLY A 723 6.69 -22.86 21.73
C GLY A 723 5.92 -23.02 20.44
N ARG A 724 4.79 -22.31 20.36
CA ARG A 724 3.98 -22.15 19.17
C ARG A 724 3.79 -20.66 18.94
N SER A 725 4.02 -20.22 17.70
CA SER A 725 3.79 -18.85 17.24
C SER A 725 2.77 -18.89 16.10
N ASP A 726 2.05 -17.80 15.86
CA ASP A 726 0.99 -17.76 14.84
C ASP A 726 1.51 -17.59 13.40
N GLY A 727 2.83 -17.40 13.23
CA GLY A 727 3.49 -17.23 11.93
C GLY A 727 4.27 -15.92 11.88
N GLY A 728 4.89 -15.61 10.73
CA GLY A 728 5.54 -14.31 10.52
C GLY A 728 6.71 -14.04 11.47
N VAL A 729 6.73 -12.87 12.09
CA VAL A 729 7.83 -12.45 12.98
C VAL A 729 7.51 -12.75 14.43
N PHE A 730 8.42 -13.41 15.14
CA PHE A 730 8.28 -13.60 16.59
C PHE A 730 9.63 -13.66 17.29
N THR A 731 9.65 -13.39 18.59
CA THR A 731 10.87 -13.44 19.40
C THR A 731 10.92 -14.68 20.29
N ILE A 732 12.12 -15.27 20.43
CA ILE A 732 12.40 -16.33 21.39
C ILE A 732 13.29 -15.75 22.50
N PRO A 733 12.86 -15.73 23.77
CA PRO A 733 13.70 -15.29 24.88
C PRO A 733 14.83 -16.29 25.14
N VAL A 734 16.08 -15.82 25.17
CA VAL A 734 17.29 -16.63 25.38
C VAL A 734 18.07 -16.25 26.65
N HIS A 735 17.65 -15.22 27.38
CA HIS A 735 18.32 -14.67 28.58
C HIS A 735 18.63 -15.68 29.70
N ASN A 736 17.96 -16.84 29.73
CA ASN A 736 18.18 -17.90 30.72
C ASN A 736 19.04 -19.06 30.19
N TRP A 737 19.58 -18.94 28.98
CA TRP A 737 20.38 -20.00 28.35
C TRP A 737 21.87 -19.74 28.59
N ALA A 738 22.66 -20.80 28.64
CA ALA A 738 24.10 -20.68 28.82
C ALA A 738 24.73 -20.19 27.50
N PRO A 739 25.80 -19.38 27.55
CA PRO A 739 26.51 -18.98 26.33
C PRO A 739 26.99 -20.19 25.54
N GLY A 740 26.72 -20.20 24.24
CA GLY A 740 27.10 -21.28 23.34
C GLY A 740 26.18 -21.45 22.12
N PRO A 741 26.53 -22.41 21.24
CA PRO A 741 25.74 -22.70 20.06
C PRO A 741 24.53 -23.61 20.35
N TYR A 742 23.42 -23.26 19.74
CA TYR A 742 22.12 -23.92 19.75
C TYR A 742 21.61 -24.13 18.32
N PHE A 743 20.55 -24.94 18.18
CA PHE A 743 19.82 -25.10 16.94
C PHE A 743 18.34 -24.83 17.15
N LEU A 744 17.80 -23.88 16.41
CA LEU A 744 16.38 -23.61 16.31
C LEU A 744 15.77 -24.55 15.25
N GLU A 745 14.79 -25.33 15.65
CA GLU A 745 14.03 -26.27 14.82
C GLU A 745 12.58 -25.81 14.72
N MET A 746 12.03 -25.73 13.50
CA MET A 746 10.65 -25.24 13.27
C MET A 746 9.80 -26.27 12.54
N ARG A 747 8.51 -26.36 12.89
CA ARG A 747 7.53 -27.36 12.42
C ARG A 747 6.13 -26.77 12.26
N SER A 748 5.57 -26.78 11.06
CA SER A 748 4.17 -26.42 10.78
C SER A 748 3.33 -27.66 10.40
N THR A 749 2.01 -27.60 10.61
CA THR A 749 1.08 -28.71 10.32
C THR A 749 1.07 -29.04 8.83
N GLY A 750 1.45 -30.28 8.48
CA GLY A 750 1.49 -30.77 7.10
C GLY A 750 2.84 -30.66 6.39
N VAL A 751 3.91 -30.19 7.04
CA VAL A 751 5.22 -29.88 6.41
C VAL A 751 6.42 -30.46 7.21
N GLN A 752 7.58 -30.72 6.57
CA GLN A 752 8.84 -31.14 7.25
C GLN A 752 9.48 -29.99 8.07
N SER A 753 10.53 -30.30 8.85
CA SER A 753 11.16 -29.40 9.86
C SER A 753 12.40 -28.63 9.37
N SER A 754 12.53 -27.33 9.71
CA SER A 754 13.67 -26.46 9.31
C SER A 754 14.63 -26.32 10.48
N ARG A 755 15.93 -26.10 10.23
CA ARG A 755 16.96 -26.00 11.28
C ARG A 755 17.95 -24.88 11.02
N THR A 756 18.06 -23.92 11.93
CA THR A 756 18.99 -22.79 11.87
C THR A 756 19.89 -22.74 13.11
N LYS A 757 21.16 -22.34 12.93
CA LYS A 757 22.14 -22.21 14.02
C LYS A 757 21.91 -20.89 14.75
N LEU A 758 21.67 -20.98 16.05
CA LEU A 758 21.55 -19.86 17.00
C LEU A 758 22.79 -19.84 17.89
N ILE A 759 23.40 -18.68 18.11
CA ILE A 759 24.48 -18.48 19.07
C ILE A 759 23.91 -17.63 20.19
N VAL A 760 24.06 -18.07 21.44
CA VAL A 760 23.76 -17.27 22.63
C VAL A 760 25.08 -16.83 23.24
N ASP A 761 25.22 -15.54 23.58
CA ASP A 761 26.44 -14.97 24.20
C ASP A 761 26.26 -14.64 25.68
#